data_AF-D7M597-F1
#
_entry.id   AF-D7M597-F1
#
_cell.length_a   1.000
_cell.length_b   1.000
_cell.length_c   1.000
_cell.angle_alpha   90.00
_cell.angle_beta   90.00
_cell.angle_gamma   90.00
#
_symmetry.space_group_name_H-M   'P 1'
#
loop_
_entity.id
_entity.type
_entity.pdbx_description
1 polymer ?
#
loop_
_entity_poly.entity_id
_entity_poly.type
_entity_poly.pdbx_seq_one_letter_code
_entity_poly.pdbx_strand_id
1 'polypeptide(L)'
;MLPKFDPTDQKACLSLLEDLTTNVKQIQDSILEAILSRNARTEYLSGFLNGQVDKQSFKNNVPVVTYEDIRPYIDRIANGEPSDLICDRPISVLLTSSGTSGGVPKLIPLTTEDLEQRMSFSSLYAPLLNKHIDGLSEGKSLIFYFVTRESKTANGLMVRTMVTSFLKSIKPTSSFLWDRLQISPHAITTCADTTQSMYCQLLCGLLERDNVARLGAPFASSFLKVIKFLEDHWPELCSNIRTGRLSDWITDAQCTLGIGKFLTAPNPELASLIEQECSKKSWEAVLRRLWPKAKCIETIITGTMAQYIPLLEFYSGGLPLTSSFYGSSECFMGVNFNPLCKPCDVSYTIIPCMGYFEFLEVEKDHQEAGHDPTAKTVVVDLVDVKIGHDYEPVVTTFSDDKKAAIMLPKFDPTNLLATMSVLEDVTTNVNKIQDSVLEAILSRNAQTEYLRGFLNGQLDKQSFKKNLPIVTYEVIKPHIDRIANGEPSDLICDRHISLLLATTGTSGGIPKLIPLTAEELEQRILFGFLYAPLVFKHIEGLTQGKSLMFYFVTRESETASGLMVRFMITCVLKSVNPTNSFLWDRVQISPHAIAICEDTNQAMYCQLLCGLLQRENVARLGAPYASSFLKVIKFLEDHWHELCSNIRTGRLSDWITDAQCVSGISKFLTAPNPDLANLIEQECSKTSWEAILRRLWPKAKCIEAVITGTMAQYIPLLEFYGGGLPLVSSWYGSSECFIGINLNPLSKPSDVSYTIIPSMGYFEFIEVVKDRQEAGHVPADPVVVDLVDVKIGHDYELLVTTFSGLYRYRLGDVLRVTGFHNNAPQFYFVGRQKVVLSIDLSKTYEEDLLKAVKNASLLLEPHDLMLMDFTSRVDLSSLPGHYVLYWELGSKFKNAKLYPNSNVLEECCLTVEESLDSVYRKGRKNDKIIGPLEIKVVKPGAFDELMNFFLSRGSSVSQYKTPRSVTHEGALKILESKVAYKFLSRKSPSWELHELHSSR
;
A
#
# COMPACT_ATOMS: atom_id res chain seq x y z
N MET A 1 10.16 -16.04 -13.53
CA MET A 1 10.38 -14.57 -13.47
C MET A 1 11.39 -14.24 -12.39
N LEU A 2 12.00 -13.05 -12.42
CA LEU A 2 12.79 -12.53 -11.30
C LEU A 2 11.88 -12.37 -10.07
N PRO A 3 12.06 -13.13 -8.98
CA PRO A 3 11.22 -13.01 -7.80
C PRO A 3 11.30 -11.58 -7.23
N LYS A 4 10.26 -11.09 -6.57
CA LYS A 4 10.35 -9.79 -5.87
C LYS A 4 11.35 -9.95 -4.72
N PHE A 5 12.36 -9.10 -4.70
CA PHE A 5 13.32 -8.99 -3.61
C PHE A 5 13.46 -7.51 -3.23
N ASP A 6 13.84 -7.24 -1.99
CA ASP A 6 14.25 -5.90 -1.61
C ASP A 6 15.64 -5.62 -2.22
N PRO A 7 15.75 -4.71 -3.21
CA PRO A 7 17.04 -4.42 -3.86
C PRO A 7 18.05 -3.78 -2.91
N THR A 8 17.62 -3.36 -1.70
CA THR A 8 18.46 -2.80 -0.65
C THR A 8 18.98 -3.85 0.34
N ASP A 9 18.38 -5.04 0.37
CA ASP A 9 18.87 -6.17 1.16
C ASP A 9 19.88 -6.99 0.35
N GLN A 10 21.16 -6.64 0.51
CA GLN A 10 22.28 -7.28 -0.18
C GLN A 10 22.29 -8.81 0.02
N LYS A 11 21.88 -9.31 1.20
CA LYS A 11 21.89 -10.75 1.49
C LYS A 11 20.77 -11.46 0.74
N ALA A 12 19.57 -10.87 0.70
CA ALA A 12 18.45 -11.40 -0.08
C ALA A 12 18.74 -11.41 -1.58
N CYS A 13 19.36 -10.35 -2.12
CA CYS A 13 19.76 -10.30 -3.53
C CYS A 13 20.73 -11.41 -3.91
N LEU A 14 21.75 -11.63 -3.07
CA LEU A 14 22.76 -12.67 -3.32
C LEU A 14 22.15 -14.08 -3.19
N SER A 15 21.26 -14.29 -2.21
CA SER A 15 20.51 -15.55 -2.09
C SER A 15 19.66 -15.81 -3.32
N LEU A 16 18.98 -14.77 -3.84
CA LEU A 16 18.16 -14.90 -5.03
C LEU A 16 19.00 -15.29 -6.25
N LEU A 17 20.15 -14.66 -6.44
CA LEU A 17 21.06 -15.01 -7.53
C LEU A 17 21.48 -16.48 -7.44
N GLU A 18 21.82 -16.96 -6.24
CA GLU A 18 22.18 -18.36 -6.00
C GLU A 18 21.02 -19.32 -6.32
N ASP A 19 19.80 -18.99 -5.90
CA ASP A 19 18.60 -19.78 -6.16
C ASP A 19 18.32 -19.88 -7.67
N LEU A 20 18.46 -18.75 -8.38
CA LEU A 20 18.27 -18.67 -9.83
C LEU A 20 19.32 -19.51 -10.57
N THR A 21 20.58 -19.46 -10.14
CA THR A 21 21.68 -20.21 -10.79
C THR A 21 21.72 -21.68 -10.39
N THR A 22 21.04 -22.09 -9.33
CA THR A 22 20.93 -23.50 -8.91
C THR A 22 19.80 -24.24 -9.63
N ASN A 23 18.66 -23.59 -9.85
CA ASN A 23 17.43 -24.23 -10.34
C ASN A 23 17.16 -24.00 -11.84
N VAL A 24 18.22 -23.83 -12.63
CA VAL A 24 18.18 -23.36 -14.04
C VAL A 24 17.17 -24.13 -14.89
N LYS A 25 17.20 -25.47 -14.88
CA LYS A 25 16.33 -26.31 -15.70
C LYS A 25 14.85 -26.07 -15.40
N GLN A 26 14.48 -26.16 -14.12
CA GLN A 26 13.10 -25.96 -13.67
C GLN A 26 12.60 -24.56 -14.01
N ILE A 27 13.45 -23.54 -13.83
CA ILE A 27 13.11 -22.15 -14.15
C ILE A 27 12.90 -21.99 -15.66
N GLN A 28 13.78 -22.53 -16.50
CA GLN A 28 13.66 -22.44 -17.97
C GLN A 28 12.40 -23.13 -18.48
N ASP A 29 12.10 -24.35 -17.99
CA ASP A 29 10.90 -25.08 -18.37
C ASP A 29 9.63 -24.31 -17.96
N SER A 30 9.62 -23.73 -16.74
CA SER A 30 8.49 -22.92 -16.25
C SER A 30 8.32 -21.61 -17.04
N ILE A 31 9.43 -20.96 -17.43
CA ILE A 31 9.38 -19.73 -18.24
C ILE A 31 8.83 -20.03 -19.63
N LEU A 32 9.27 -21.10 -20.27
CA LEU A 32 8.78 -21.49 -21.59
C LEU A 32 7.28 -21.81 -21.54
N GLU A 33 6.84 -22.62 -20.59
CA GLU A 33 5.42 -22.96 -20.43
C GLU A 33 4.56 -21.70 -20.25
N ALA A 34 5.03 -20.72 -19.48
CA ALA A 34 4.34 -19.45 -19.29
C ALA A 34 4.28 -18.61 -20.58
N ILE A 35 5.38 -18.53 -21.33
CA ILE A 35 5.43 -17.84 -22.64
C ILE A 35 4.41 -18.46 -23.60
N LEU A 36 4.41 -19.79 -23.71
CA LEU A 36 3.56 -20.52 -24.66
C LEU A 36 2.09 -20.46 -24.27
N SER A 37 1.78 -20.71 -23.00
CA SER A 37 0.39 -20.68 -22.49
C SER A 37 -0.29 -19.36 -22.75
N ARG A 38 0.46 -18.27 -22.59
CA ARG A 38 -0.08 -16.92 -22.76
C ARG A 38 -0.26 -16.54 -24.22
N ASN A 39 0.73 -16.85 -25.05
CA ASN A 39 0.72 -16.46 -26.46
C ASN A 39 0.09 -17.53 -27.36
N ALA A 40 -0.51 -18.59 -26.80
CA ALA A 40 -1.08 -19.71 -27.54
C ALA A 40 -2.12 -19.30 -28.61
N ARG A 41 -2.75 -18.13 -28.45
CA ARG A 41 -3.78 -17.59 -29.34
C ARG A 41 -3.28 -16.53 -30.32
N THR A 42 -1.99 -16.16 -30.27
CA THR A 42 -1.46 -15.13 -31.18
C THR A 42 -1.40 -15.67 -32.61
N GLU A 43 -1.54 -14.79 -33.60
CA GLU A 43 -1.48 -15.19 -35.02
C GLU A 43 -0.19 -15.99 -35.30
N TYR A 44 0.95 -15.49 -34.78
CA TYR A 44 2.25 -16.13 -34.94
C TYR A 44 2.31 -17.54 -34.35
N LEU A 45 1.99 -17.74 -33.06
CA LEU A 45 2.10 -19.07 -32.45
C LEU A 45 1.00 -20.03 -32.88
N SER A 46 -0.21 -19.53 -33.17
CA SER A 46 -1.31 -20.37 -33.65
C SER A 46 -0.96 -21.06 -34.98
N GLY A 47 -0.16 -20.41 -35.83
CA GLY A 47 0.34 -20.97 -37.09
C GLY A 47 1.29 -22.18 -36.93
N PHE A 48 1.93 -22.34 -35.76
CA PHE A 48 2.88 -23.43 -35.50
C PHE A 48 2.40 -24.46 -34.49
N LEU A 49 1.71 -24.01 -33.42
CA LEU A 49 1.38 -24.85 -32.27
C LEU A 49 -0.09 -25.19 -32.12
N ASN A 50 -0.99 -24.45 -32.79
CA ASN A 50 -2.44 -24.66 -32.72
C ASN A 50 -2.97 -24.89 -31.28
N GLY A 51 -2.45 -24.13 -30.30
CA GLY A 51 -2.83 -24.21 -28.89
C GLY A 51 -2.03 -25.20 -28.02
N GLN A 52 -1.06 -25.92 -28.56
CA GLN A 52 -0.12 -26.72 -27.78
C GLN A 52 0.88 -25.83 -27.04
N VAL A 53 1.21 -26.17 -25.79
CA VAL A 53 2.04 -25.34 -24.89
C VAL A 53 3.21 -26.10 -24.27
N ASP A 54 3.42 -27.35 -24.69
CA ASP A 54 4.51 -28.17 -24.18
C ASP A 54 5.83 -27.89 -24.91
N LYS A 55 6.94 -28.04 -24.18
CA LYS A 55 8.31 -27.78 -24.67
C LYS A 55 8.66 -28.61 -25.90
N GLN A 56 8.18 -29.86 -26.00
CA GLN A 56 8.55 -30.74 -27.11
C GLN A 56 7.88 -30.30 -28.40
N SER A 57 6.60 -29.96 -28.34
CA SER A 57 5.85 -29.39 -29.45
C SER A 57 6.42 -28.03 -29.88
N PHE A 58 6.82 -27.19 -28.94
CA PHE A 58 7.54 -25.94 -29.24
C PHE A 58 8.80 -26.19 -30.06
N LYS A 59 9.70 -27.03 -29.56
CA LYS A 59 10.97 -27.36 -30.23
C LYS A 59 10.80 -28.02 -31.60
N ASN A 60 9.73 -28.79 -31.78
CA ASN A 60 9.48 -29.51 -33.03
C ASN A 60 8.84 -28.64 -34.11
N ASN A 61 8.01 -27.67 -33.73
CA ASN A 61 7.12 -26.97 -34.66
C ASN A 61 7.44 -25.48 -34.84
N VAL A 62 8.06 -24.82 -33.86
CA VAL A 62 8.41 -23.39 -33.95
C VAL A 62 9.84 -23.26 -34.47
N PRO A 63 10.05 -22.61 -35.65
CA PRO A 63 11.39 -22.46 -36.20
C PRO A 63 12.22 -21.43 -35.44
N VAL A 64 13.53 -21.62 -35.44
CA VAL A 64 14.47 -20.53 -35.08
C VAL A 64 14.44 -19.49 -36.19
N VAL A 65 14.19 -18.24 -35.82
CA VAL A 65 13.95 -17.13 -36.76
C VAL A 65 14.89 -15.95 -36.52
N THR A 66 15.04 -15.12 -37.54
CA THR A 66 15.74 -13.83 -37.49
C THR A 66 14.73 -12.68 -37.42
N TYR A 67 15.24 -11.44 -37.25
CA TYR A 67 14.40 -10.25 -37.27
C TYR A 67 13.60 -10.10 -38.57
N GLU A 68 14.17 -10.47 -39.73
CA GLU A 68 13.49 -10.29 -41.01
C GLU A 68 12.25 -11.19 -41.15
N ASP A 69 12.23 -12.34 -40.46
CA ASP A 69 11.09 -13.26 -40.46
C ASP A 69 9.91 -12.73 -39.65
N ILE A 70 10.18 -11.97 -38.58
CA ILE A 70 9.14 -11.38 -37.70
C ILE A 70 8.79 -9.93 -38.08
N ARG A 71 9.62 -9.27 -38.89
CA ARG A 71 9.44 -7.90 -39.35
C ARG A 71 8.06 -7.63 -39.96
N PRO A 72 7.46 -8.50 -40.79
CA PRO A 72 6.13 -8.27 -41.34
C PRO A 72 5.05 -8.05 -40.27
N TYR A 73 5.12 -8.77 -39.16
CA TYR A 73 4.18 -8.59 -38.05
C TYR A 73 4.44 -7.28 -37.30
N ILE A 74 5.72 -6.94 -37.08
CA ILE A 74 6.10 -5.67 -36.43
C ILE A 74 5.67 -4.47 -37.28
N ASP A 75 5.82 -4.54 -38.59
CA ASP A 75 5.38 -3.49 -39.52
C ASP A 75 3.84 -3.36 -39.51
N ARG A 76 3.09 -4.46 -39.42
CA ARG A 76 1.62 -4.44 -39.25
C ARG A 76 1.22 -3.76 -37.94
N ILE A 77 1.88 -4.09 -36.83
CA ILE A 77 1.63 -3.45 -35.52
C ILE A 77 1.98 -1.96 -35.55
N ALA A 78 3.12 -1.61 -36.13
CA ALA A 78 3.52 -0.21 -36.33
C ALA A 78 2.49 0.56 -37.18
N ASN A 79 1.84 -0.12 -38.12
CA ASN A 79 0.75 0.36 -38.98
C ASN A 79 -0.67 0.10 -38.41
N GLY A 80 -0.78 -0.18 -37.11
CA GLY A 80 -2.03 -0.04 -36.34
C GLY A 80 -2.84 -1.31 -36.15
N GLU A 81 -2.32 -2.46 -36.62
CA GLU A 81 -2.92 -3.74 -36.24
C GLU A 81 -2.67 -4.05 -34.75
N PRO A 82 -3.54 -4.83 -34.10
CA PRO A 82 -3.40 -5.15 -32.68
C PRO A 82 -2.14 -5.99 -32.42
N SER A 83 -1.70 -6.00 -31.16
CA SER A 83 -0.47 -6.72 -30.78
C SER A 83 -0.62 -8.25 -30.75
N ASP A 84 -1.86 -8.75 -30.79
CA ASP A 84 -2.21 -10.19 -30.80
C ASP A 84 -1.65 -10.96 -32.00
N LEU A 85 -1.07 -10.26 -32.97
CA LEU A 85 -0.23 -10.84 -34.01
C LEU A 85 0.94 -11.66 -33.44
N ILE A 86 1.63 -11.14 -32.42
CA ILE A 86 2.82 -11.78 -31.83
C ILE A 86 2.81 -11.79 -30.29
N CYS A 87 1.90 -11.05 -29.67
CA CYS A 87 1.88 -10.80 -28.23
C CYS A 87 0.44 -10.68 -27.71
N ASP A 88 0.08 -11.44 -26.68
CA ASP A 88 -1.23 -11.32 -26.00
C ASP A 88 -1.49 -9.92 -25.39
N ARG A 89 -0.46 -9.10 -25.20
CA ARG A 89 -0.57 -7.78 -24.56
C ARG A 89 -0.27 -6.62 -25.49
N PRO A 90 -0.85 -5.43 -25.21
CA PRO A 90 -0.57 -4.24 -25.99
C PRO A 90 0.92 -3.86 -25.95
N ILE A 91 1.52 -3.78 -27.13
CA ILE A 91 2.86 -3.21 -27.30
C ILE A 91 2.75 -1.70 -27.08
N SER A 92 3.54 -1.20 -26.13
CA SER A 92 3.51 0.20 -25.70
C SER A 92 4.60 1.05 -26.38
N VAL A 93 5.71 0.41 -26.75
CA VAL A 93 6.92 1.05 -27.30
C VAL A 93 7.58 0.11 -28.31
N LEU A 94 8.15 0.68 -29.37
CA LEU A 94 9.08 0.00 -30.27
C LEU A 94 10.49 0.52 -30.01
N LEU A 95 11.39 -0.37 -29.57
CA LEU A 95 12.78 -0.01 -29.32
C LEU A 95 13.57 0.01 -30.63
N THR A 96 14.34 1.06 -30.88
CA THR A 96 15.31 1.08 -31.99
C THR A 96 16.62 0.46 -31.54
N SER A 97 17.04 -0.61 -32.22
CA SER A 97 18.34 -1.22 -31.99
C SER A 97 19.44 -0.52 -32.80
N SER A 98 20.68 -0.58 -32.30
CA SER A 98 21.86 -0.03 -32.98
C SER A 98 22.41 -0.94 -34.09
N GLY A 99 21.88 -2.16 -34.23
CA GLY A 99 22.31 -3.13 -35.24
C GLY A 99 21.53 -2.97 -36.53
N THR A 100 22.18 -2.46 -37.57
CA THR A 100 21.58 -2.27 -38.91
C THR A 100 21.81 -3.50 -39.78
N SER A 101 20.79 -4.32 -39.97
CA SER A 101 20.72 -5.20 -41.15
C SER A 101 20.21 -4.35 -42.31
N GLY A 102 21.06 -4.02 -43.29
CA GLY A 102 20.63 -3.27 -44.49
C GLY A 102 20.39 -1.76 -44.32
N GLY A 103 20.93 -1.12 -43.27
CA GLY A 103 20.89 0.34 -43.10
C GLY A 103 19.63 0.91 -42.42
N VAL A 104 18.67 0.06 -42.03
CA VAL A 104 17.47 0.46 -41.27
C VAL A 104 17.56 -0.11 -39.84
N PRO A 105 17.29 0.69 -38.79
CA PRO A 105 17.25 0.19 -37.41
C PRO A 105 16.14 -0.85 -37.20
N LYS A 106 16.42 -1.94 -36.47
CA LYS A 106 15.40 -2.91 -36.06
C LYS A 106 14.45 -2.28 -35.05
N LEU A 107 13.16 -2.60 -35.15
CA LEU A 107 12.11 -2.18 -34.23
C LEU A 107 11.72 -3.34 -33.32
N ILE A 108 12.12 -3.30 -32.05
CA ILE A 108 11.83 -4.39 -31.11
C ILE A 108 10.57 -4.05 -30.29
N PRO A 109 9.49 -4.85 -30.38
CA PRO A 109 8.27 -4.61 -29.62
C PRO A 109 8.48 -4.80 -28.13
N LEU A 110 7.89 -3.90 -27.34
CA LEU A 110 8.00 -3.91 -25.88
C LEU A 110 6.66 -3.61 -25.22
N THR A 111 6.25 -4.49 -24.31
CA THR A 111 5.14 -4.24 -23.39
C THR A 111 5.59 -3.35 -22.22
N THR A 112 4.65 -2.85 -21.43
CA THR A 112 5.02 -2.03 -20.26
C THR A 112 5.75 -2.89 -19.22
N GLU A 113 5.34 -4.14 -19.11
CA GLU A 113 5.83 -5.12 -18.15
C GLU A 113 7.27 -5.56 -18.47
N ASP A 114 7.60 -5.76 -19.75
CA ASP A 114 8.97 -6.09 -20.17
C ASP A 114 9.93 -4.96 -19.85
N LEU A 115 9.47 -3.71 -19.99
CA LEU A 115 10.25 -2.54 -19.60
C LEU A 115 10.52 -2.54 -18.08
N GLU A 116 9.52 -2.87 -17.25
CA GLU A 116 9.68 -3.01 -15.80
C GLU A 116 10.64 -4.12 -15.40
N GLN A 117 10.56 -5.28 -16.06
CA GLN A 117 11.44 -6.40 -15.78
C GLN A 117 12.90 -6.04 -16.12
N ARG A 118 13.12 -5.40 -17.27
CA ARG A 118 14.46 -4.90 -17.67
C ARG A 118 14.98 -3.83 -16.72
N MET A 119 14.13 -2.94 -16.21
CA MET A 119 14.51 -1.96 -15.18
C MET A 119 15.00 -2.64 -13.89
N SER A 120 14.32 -3.72 -13.49
CA SER A 120 14.62 -4.46 -12.26
C SER A 120 15.94 -5.24 -12.35
N PHE A 121 16.42 -5.53 -13.55
CA PHE A 121 17.69 -6.25 -13.78
C PHE A 121 18.90 -5.53 -13.18
N SER A 122 18.87 -4.19 -13.15
CA SER A 122 19.94 -3.39 -12.53
C SER A 122 20.15 -3.68 -11.04
N SER A 123 19.08 -4.11 -10.36
CA SER A 123 19.12 -4.46 -8.94
C SER A 123 19.83 -5.79 -8.66
N LEU A 124 20.10 -6.61 -9.69
CA LEU A 124 20.77 -7.90 -9.54
C LEU A 124 22.30 -7.75 -9.50
N TYR A 125 22.86 -6.89 -10.34
CA TYR A 125 24.32 -6.75 -10.42
C TYR A 125 24.88 -5.69 -9.46
N ALA A 126 24.09 -4.70 -9.03
CA ALA A 126 24.57 -3.69 -8.08
C ALA A 126 25.06 -4.26 -6.73
N PRO A 127 24.38 -5.25 -6.10
CA PRO A 127 24.87 -5.93 -4.90
C PRO A 127 26.19 -6.68 -5.10
N LEU A 128 26.42 -7.24 -6.30
CA LEU A 128 27.67 -7.90 -6.65
C LEU A 128 28.82 -6.89 -6.74
N LEU A 129 28.59 -5.71 -7.32
CA LEU A 129 29.58 -4.64 -7.31
C LEU A 129 29.93 -4.20 -5.88
N ASN A 130 28.92 -3.95 -5.04
CA ASN A 130 29.12 -3.57 -3.64
C ASN A 130 29.82 -4.66 -2.81
N LYS A 131 29.63 -5.94 -3.15
CA LYS A 131 30.31 -7.07 -2.50
C LYS A 131 31.80 -7.10 -2.80
N HIS A 132 32.19 -6.72 -4.02
CA HIS A 132 33.59 -6.83 -4.48
C HIS A 132 34.38 -5.53 -4.33
N ILE A 133 33.70 -4.38 -4.23
CA ILE A 133 34.34 -3.06 -4.20
C ILE A 133 33.94 -2.33 -2.92
N ASP A 134 34.87 -2.29 -1.96
CA ASP A 134 34.65 -1.65 -0.66
C ASP A 134 34.43 -0.12 -0.78
N GLY A 135 33.44 0.37 -0.03
CA GLY A 135 33.10 1.80 0.02
C GLY A 135 32.35 2.33 -1.22
N LEU A 136 31.89 1.46 -2.13
CA LEU A 136 31.14 1.85 -3.32
C LEU A 136 29.77 2.48 -2.99
N SER A 137 29.17 2.07 -1.86
CA SER A 137 27.89 2.57 -1.35
C SER A 137 27.99 3.92 -0.61
N GLU A 138 29.21 4.39 -0.30
CA GLU A 138 29.45 5.64 0.44
C GLU A 138 29.38 6.89 -0.47
N GLY A 139 29.40 6.70 -1.79
CA GLY A 139 29.30 7.78 -2.77
C GLY A 139 28.28 7.50 -3.88
N LYS A 140 28.13 8.46 -4.78
CA LYS A 140 27.17 8.43 -5.88
C LYS A 140 27.83 8.04 -7.20
N SER A 141 27.00 7.63 -8.14
CA SER A 141 27.39 7.36 -9.51
C SER A 141 27.41 8.62 -10.36
N LEU A 142 28.44 8.79 -11.17
CA LEU A 142 28.46 9.71 -12.30
C LEU A 142 28.47 8.86 -13.58
N ILE A 143 27.30 8.35 -13.96
CA ILE A 143 27.11 7.65 -15.24
C ILE A 143 26.50 8.61 -16.25
N PHE A 144 27.20 8.80 -17.37
CA PHE A 144 26.77 9.66 -18.45
C PHE A 144 25.72 8.95 -19.31
N TYR A 145 24.49 9.43 -19.21
CA TYR A 145 23.37 8.99 -20.05
C TYR A 145 22.93 10.08 -21.01
N PHE A 146 22.48 9.69 -22.19
CA PHE A 146 22.05 10.59 -23.24
C PHE A 146 20.71 10.14 -23.83
N VAL A 147 19.74 11.05 -23.87
CA VAL A 147 18.48 10.83 -24.57
C VAL A 147 18.69 11.06 -26.07
N THR A 148 18.10 10.17 -26.87
CA THR A 148 18.06 10.31 -28.34
C THR A 148 16.70 10.80 -28.79
N ARG A 149 16.63 11.43 -29.97
CA ARG A 149 15.37 11.86 -30.58
C ARG A 149 14.40 10.68 -30.71
N GLU A 150 13.18 10.88 -30.23
CA GLU A 150 12.08 9.92 -30.36
C GLU A 150 11.30 10.19 -31.65
N SER A 151 10.66 9.15 -32.18
CA SER A 151 9.69 9.26 -33.26
C SER A 151 8.42 8.51 -32.91
N LYS A 152 7.40 8.63 -33.76
CA LYS A 152 6.15 7.87 -33.66
C LYS A 152 5.90 7.15 -34.98
N THR A 153 5.28 5.98 -34.91
CA THR A 153 4.74 5.30 -36.10
C THR A 153 3.53 6.06 -36.63
N ALA A 154 3.02 5.65 -37.80
CA ALA A 154 1.83 6.24 -38.42
C ALA A 154 0.60 6.27 -37.49
N ASN A 155 0.47 5.29 -36.59
CA ASN A 155 -0.63 5.21 -35.60
C ASN A 155 -0.23 5.66 -34.19
N GLY A 156 0.88 6.37 -34.05
CA GLY A 156 1.25 7.02 -32.81
C GLY A 156 2.00 6.15 -31.78
N LEU A 157 2.38 4.90 -32.12
CA LEU A 157 3.26 4.09 -31.28
C LEU A 157 4.63 4.76 -31.14
N MET A 158 5.13 4.86 -29.91
CA MET A 158 6.41 5.52 -29.64
C MET A 158 7.59 4.65 -30.08
N VAL A 159 8.53 5.26 -30.79
CA VAL A 159 9.76 4.64 -31.28
C VAL A 159 10.96 5.35 -30.64
N ARG A 160 11.81 4.60 -29.90
CA ARG A 160 12.93 5.17 -29.13
C ARG A 160 14.01 4.15 -28.76
N THR A 161 15.19 4.62 -28.35
CA THR A 161 16.26 3.73 -27.86
C THR A 161 15.98 3.20 -26.45
N MET A 162 16.61 2.09 -26.07
CA MET A 162 16.46 1.49 -24.73
C MET A 162 16.82 2.46 -23.60
N VAL A 163 17.95 3.18 -23.72
CA VAL A 163 18.39 4.16 -22.70
C VAL A 163 17.39 5.30 -22.57
N THR A 164 16.86 5.81 -23.68
CA THR A 164 15.82 6.85 -23.65
C THR A 164 14.54 6.34 -23.00
N SER A 165 14.12 5.12 -23.33
CA SER A 165 12.93 4.50 -22.74
C SER A 165 13.10 4.32 -21.23
N PHE A 166 14.28 3.89 -20.77
CA PHE A 166 14.63 3.75 -19.37
C PHE A 166 14.63 5.09 -18.61
N LEU A 167 15.24 6.13 -19.15
CA LEU A 167 15.26 7.44 -18.49
C LEU A 167 13.87 8.07 -18.40
N LYS A 168 13.04 7.90 -19.45
CA LYS A 168 11.69 8.46 -19.49
C LYS A 168 10.66 7.64 -18.71
N SER A 169 10.94 6.37 -18.41
CA SER A 169 10.09 5.57 -17.52
C SER A 169 10.30 5.92 -16.04
N ILE A 170 11.42 6.56 -15.68
CA ILE A 170 11.62 7.13 -14.35
C ILE A 170 10.59 8.25 -14.14
N LYS A 171 9.63 8.01 -13.24
CA LYS A 171 8.57 8.98 -12.95
C LYS A 171 9.16 10.25 -12.32
N PRO A 172 8.66 11.45 -12.63
CA PRO A 172 9.10 12.69 -11.98
C PRO A 172 9.03 12.63 -10.45
N THR A 173 8.05 11.90 -9.91
CA THR A 173 7.85 11.66 -8.47
C THR A 173 8.88 10.72 -7.86
N SER A 174 9.59 9.92 -8.67
CA SER A 174 10.70 9.04 -8.28
C SER A 174 12.08 9.58 -8.65
N SER A 175 12.17 10.75 -9.30
CA SER A 175 13.44 11.39 -9.66
C SER A 175 14.35 11.65 -8.45
N PHE A 176 13.79 11.78 -7.24
CA PHE A 176 14.59 11.92 -6.02
C PHE A 176 15.42 10.67 -5.68
N LEU A 177 14.98 9.45 -6.06
CA LEU A 177 15.76 8.22 -5.90
C LEU A 177 16.94 8.23 -6.88
N TRP A 178 16.70 8.72 -8.11
CA TRP A 178 17.76 8.96 -9.08
C TRP A 178 18.79 9.95 -8.54
N ASP A 179 18.36 11.12 -8.05
CA ASP A 179 19.23 12.18 -7.51
C ASP A 179 20.00 11.76 -6.23
N ARG A 180 19.52 10.70 -5.54
CA ARG A 180 20.25 10.07 -4.43
C ARG A 180 21.38 9.16 -4.90
N LEU A 181 21.18 8.42 -5.99
CA LEU A 181 22.12 7.42 -6.49
C LEU A 181 23.08 7.99 -7.54
N GLN A 182 22.65 8.98 -8.32
CA GLN A 182 23.39 9.63 -9.40
C GLN A 182 23.75 11.07 -9.01
N ILE A 183 24.90 11.51 -9.49
CA ILE A 183 25.39 12.89 -9.36
C ILE A 183 24.61 13.80 -10.30
N SER A 184 24.44 13.35 -11.55
CA SER A 184 23.69 14.05 -12.59
C SER A 184 22.19 14.01 -12.30
N PRO A 185 21.53 15.16 -12.08
CA PRO A 185 20.08 15.19 -11.89
C PRO A 185 19.33 14.60 -13.07
N HIS A 186 18.19 13.96 -12.78
CA HIS A 186 17.35 13.36 -13.82
C HIS A 186 17.00 14.36 -14.93
N ALA A 187 16.63 15.59 -14.55
CA ALA A 187 16.35 16.70 -15.47
C ALA A 187 17.47 16.88 -16.52
N ILE A 188 18.74 17.01 -16.07
CA ILE A 188 19.90 17.19 -16.96
C ILE A 188 20.08 15.97 -17.87
N THR A 189 19.94 14.75 -17.35
CA THR A 189 20.11 13.52 -18.15
C THR A 189 19.03 13.33 -19.22
N THR A 190 17.86 13.96 -19.04
CA THR A 190 16.75 13.92 -20.01
C THR A 190 16.74 15.09 -21.00
N CYS A 191 17.71 15.99 -20.91
CA CYS A 191 17.87 17.07 -21.89
C CYS A 191 18.08 16.48 -23.30
N ALA A 192 17.31 17.00 -24.27
CA ALA A 192 17.33 16.51 -25.64
C ALA A 192 18.58 16.96 -26.41
N ASP A 193 19.22 18.06 -25.99
CA ASP A 193 20.49 18.52 -26.51
C ASP A 193 21.63 17.77 -25.79
N THR A 194 22.23 16.81 -26.49
CA THR A 194 23.30 15.98 -25.94
C THR A 194 24.53 16.78 -25.54
N THR A 195 24.81 17.92 -26.21
CA THR A 195 25.97 18.76 -25.91
C THR A 195 25.76 19.51 -24.61
N GLN A 196 24.59 20.13 -24.44
CA GLN A 196 24.23 20.82 -23.19
C GLN A 196 24.12 19.84 -22.02
N SER A 197 23.50 18.67 -22.25
CA SER A 197 23.43 17.61 -21.25
C SER A 197 24.82 17.15 -20.82
N MET A 198 25.71 16.85 -21.77
CA MET A 198 27.08 16.40 -21.47
C MET A 198 27.86 17.43 -20.65
N TYR A 199 27.78 18.72 -21.04
CA TYR A 199 28.43 19.81 -20.32
C TYR A 199 27.91 19.92 -18.87
N CYS A 200 26.58 19.90 -18.68
CA CYS A 200 25.98 20.01 -17.36
C CYS A 200 26.26 18.80 -16.47
N GLN A 201 26.28 17.58 -17.02
CA GLN A 201 26.65 16.37 -16.28
C GLN A 201 28.12 16.42 -15.81
N LEU A 202 29.03 16.89 -16.67
CA LEU A 202 30.44 17.11 -16.29
C LEU A 202 30.57 18.16 -15.19
N LEU A 203 29.85 19.28 -15.30
CA LEU A 203 29.86 20.34 -14.30
C LEU A 203 29.34 19.86 -12.94
N CYS A 204 28.23 19.11 -12.89
CA CYS A 204 27.76 18.45 -11.66
C CYS A 204 28.83 17.51 -11.09
N GLY A 205 29.43 16.68 -11.95
CA GLY A 205 30.51 15.77 -11.58
C GLY A 205 31.71 16.45 -10.93
N LEU A 206 32.12 17.60 -11.45
CA LEU A 206 33.26 18.36 -10.93
C LEU A 206 32.93 19.09 -9.62
N LEU A 207 31.71 19.66 -9.51
CA LEU A 207 31.23 20.31 -8.28
C LEU A 207 31.10 19.33 -7.12
N GLU A 208 30.68 18.09 -7.41
CA GLU A 208 30.49 17.01 -6.44
C GLU A 208 31.64 15.99 -6.44
N ARG A 209 32.86 16.40 -6.85
CA ARG A 209 33.99 15.49 -7.11
C ARG A 209 34.31 14.52 -5.97
N ASP A 210 34.14 14.97 -4.73
CA ASP A 210 34.43 14.19 -3.52
C ASP A 210 33.31 13.22 -3.12
N ASN A 211 32.19 13.23 -3.86
CA ASN A 211 31.05 12.33 -3.68
C ASN A 211 30.93 11.31 -4.81
N VAL A 212 31.80 11.34 -5.83
CA VAL A 212 31.77 10.39 -6.95
C VAL A 212 32.47 9.09 -6.57
N ALA A 213 31.72 7.99 -6.47
CA ALA A 213 32.23 6.65 -6.24
C ALA A 213 32.34 5.81 -7.52
N ARG A 214 31.47 6.06 -8.51
CA ARG A 214 31.44 5.33 -9.80
C ARG A 214 31.46 6.31 -10.97
N LEU A 215 32.22 5.99 -12.01
CA LEU A 215 32.33 6.79 -13.23
C LEU A 215 31.98 5.93 -14.44
N GLY A 216 31.37 6.48 -15.48
CA GLY A 216 31.26 5.73 -16.73
C GLY A 216 30.15 6.19 -17.66
N ALA A 217 29.90 5.39 -18.68
CA ALA A 217 28.77 5.52 -19.59
C ALA A 217 28.38 4.10 -20.03
N PRO A 218 27.18 3.88 -20.61
CA PRO A 218 26.78 2.54 -21.06
C PRO A 218 27.82 1.82 -21.93
N PHE A 219 28.49 2.54 -22.84
CA PHE A 219 29.54 2.00 -23.71
C PHE A 219 30.87 2.74 -23.55
N ALA A 220 31.99 2.01 -23.66
CA ALA A 220 33.34 2.57 -23.56
C ALA A 220 33.57 3.73 -24.54
N SER A 221 33.09 3.58 -25.78
CA SER A 221 33.16 4.62 -26.81
C SER A 221 32.43 5.92 -26.42
N SER A 222 31.31 5.81 -25.70
CA SER A 222 30.55 6.96 -25.22
C SER A 222 31.29 7.64 -24.07
N PHE A 223 31.89 6.87 -23.16
CA PHE A 223 32.65 7.44 -22.06
C PHE A 223 33.93 8.14 -22.54
N LEU A 224 34.63 7.58 -23.54
CA LEU A 224 35.77 8.25 -24.17
C LEU A 224 35.39 9.56 -24.85
N LYS A 225 34.21 9.64 -25.49
CA LYS A 225 33.70 10.91 -26.02
C LYS A 225 33.51 11.95 -24.93
N VAL A 226 33.03 11.55 -23.75
CA VAL A 226 32.90 12.44 -22.59
C VAL A 226 34.27 12.92 -22.11
N ILE A 227 35.26 12.03 -22.02
CA ILE A 227 36.64 12.42 -21.63
C ILE A 227 37.22 13.41 -22.64
N LYS A 228 37.02 13.16 -23.94
CA LYS A 228 37.48 14.07 -24.99
C LYS A 228 36.77 15.43 -24.91
N PHE A 229 35.46 15.41 -24.66
CA PHE A 229 34.69 16.64 -24.48
C PHE A 229 35.18 17.45 -23.27
N LEU A 230 35.50 16.79 -22.16
CA LEU A 230 36.12 17.43 -20.99
C LEU A 230 37.49 18.03 -21.33
N GLU A 231 38.32 17.33 -22.10
CA GLU A 231 39.61 17.86 -22.58
C GLU A 231 39.47 19.14 -23.39
N ASP A 232 38.42 19.24 -24.21
CA ASP A 232 38.19 20.40 -25.06
C ASP A 232 37.52 21.58 -24.30
N HIS A 233 36.77 21.31 -23.22
CA HIS A 233 35.93 22.32 -22.53
C HIS A 233 36.30 22.62 -21.07
N TRP A 234 37.34 21.99 -20.50
CA TRP A 234 37.74 22.25 -19.11
C TRP A 234 38.01 23.74 -18.78
N PRO A 235 38.56 24.60 -19.67
CA PRO A 235 38.79 26.00 -19.32
C PRO A 235 37.48 26.74 -19.04
N GLU A 236 36.44 26.43 -19.81
CA GLU A 236 35.12 27.01 -19.64
C GLU A 236 34.43 26.48 -18.37
N LEU A 237 34.51 25.17 -18.12
CA LEU A 237 34.01 24.55 -16.90
C LEU A 237 34.65 25.19 -15.64
N CYS A 238 35.97 25.40 -15.66
CA CYS A 238 36.67 26.11 -14.58
C CYS A 238 36.20 27.56 -14.44
N SER A 239 35.98 28.29 -15.55
CA SER A 239 35.42 29.65 -15.53
C SER A 239 34.02 29.68 -14.90
N ASN A 240 33.15 28.73 -15.26
CA ASN A 240 31.80 28.61 -14.71
C ASN A 240 31.83 28.34 -13.20
N ILE A 241 32.65 27.39 -12.74
CA ILE A 241 32.85 27.09 -11.31
C ILE A 241 33.41 28.31 -10.57
N ARG A 242 34.42 28.99 -11.14
CA ARG A 242 35.08 30.14 -10.53
C ARG A 242 34.15 31.32 -10.33
N THR A 243 33.26 31.57 -11.28
CA THR A 243 32.35 32.72 -11.27
C THR A 243 30.98 32.40 -10.67
N GLY A 244 30.64 31.12 -10.51
CA GLY A 244 29.30 30.69 -10.11
C GLY A 244 28.24 30.98 -11.17
N ARG A 245 28.63 31.15 -12.44
CA ARG A 245 27.74 31.49 -13.55
C ARG A 245 27.83 30.46 -14.65
N LEU A 246 26.68 30.03 -15.14
CA LEU A 246 26.58 29.12 -16.28
C LEU A 246 26.78 29.88 -17.59
N SER A 247 27.40 29.25 -18.59
CA SER A 247 27.57 29.84 -19.92
C SER A 247 26.25 30.10 -20.65
N ASP A 248 26.18 31.22 -21.38
CA ASP A 248 24.95 31.71 -22.05
C ASP A 248 24.42 30.77 -23.15
N TRP A 249 25.25 29.87 -23.67
CA TRP A 249 24.84 28.89 -24.69
C TRP A 249 24.06 27.71 -24.09
N ILE A 250 24.08 27.53 -22.76
CA ILE A 250 23.24 26.56 -22.06
C ILE A 250 21.84 27.17 -21.90
N THR A 251 20.97 26.87 -22.85
CA THR A 251 19.64 27.46 -22.98
C THR A 251 18.51 26.51 -22.60
N ASP A 252 18.78 25.20 -22.51
CA ASP A 252 17.77 24.20 -22.17
C ASP A 252 17.29 24.38 -20.72
N ALA A 253 15.97 24.42 -20.55
CA ALA A 253 15.33 24.65 -19.25
C ALA A 253 15.65 23.55 -18.22
N GLN A 254 15.80 22.29 -18.65
CA GLN A 254 16.14 21.18 -17.75
C GLN A 254 17.59 21.31 -17.26
N CYS A 255 18.50 21.75 -18.14
CA CYS A 255 19.90 21.99 -17.80
C CYS A 255 20.06 23.17 -16.83
N THR A 256 19.45 24.31 -17.16
CA THR A 256 19.52 25.54 -16.34
C THR A 256 18.90 25.36 -14.96
N LEU A 257 17.73 24.70 -14.85
CA LEU A 257 17.10 24.40 -13.56
C LEU A 257 17.87 23.31 -12.79
N GLY A 258 18.37 22.29 -13.48
CA GLY A 258 19.08 21.18 -12.87
C GLY A 258 20.41 21.62 -12.24
N ILE A 259 21.15 22.51 -12.91
CA ILE A 259 22.45 22.97 -12.42
C ILE A 259 22.34 24.00 -11.29
N GLY A 260 21.22 24.72 -11.20
CA GLY A 260 21.00 25.77 -10.19
C GLY A 260 21.11 25.27 -8.74
N LYS A 261 21.01 23.96 -8.50
CA LYS A 261 21.22 23.34 -7.19
C LYS A 261 22.70 23.11 -6.83
N PHE A 262 23.59 23.08 -7.82
CA PHE A 262 25.01 22.79 -7.64
C PHE A 262 25.85 24.06 -7.78
N LEU A 263 25.54 24.89 -8.78
CA LEU A 263 26.26 26.14 -9.04
C LEU A 263 25.58 27.31 -8.31
N THR A 264 25.59 27.27 -6.97
CA THR A 264 24.89 28.26 -6.13
C THR A 264 25.75 29.48 -5.78
N ALA A 265 27.07 29.35 -5.81
CA ALA A 265 28.02 30.40 -5.46
C ALA A 265 29.36 30.23 -6.22
N PRO A 266 30.15 31.30 -6.39
CA PRO A 266 31.50 31.21 -6.96
C PRO A 266 32.43 30.31 -6.12
N ASN A 267 33.19 29.43 -6.76
CA ASN A 267 34.18 28.55 -6.11
C ASN A 267 35.55 28.61 -6.80
N PRO A 268 36.35 29.67 -6.57
CA PRO A 268 37.63 29.87 -7.23
C PRO A 268 38.70 28.84 -6.84
N GLU A 269 38.62 28.29 -5.62
CA GLU A 269 39.57 27.28 -5.13
C GLU A 269 39.41 25.97 -5.90
N LEU A 270 38.18 25.45 -6.02
CA LEU A 270 37.88 24.25 -6.80
C LEU A 270 38.24 24.45 -8.27
N ALA A 271 37.92 25.60 -8.85
CA ALA A 271 38.27 25.90 -10.25
C ALA A 271 39.80 25.87 -10.47
N SER A 272 40.58 26.43 -9.54
CA SER A 272 42.04 26.44 -9.62
C SER A 272 42.63 25.02 -9.47
N LEU A 273 42.04 24.19 -8.61
CA LEU A 273 42.42 22.79 -8.45
C LEU A 273 42.17 21.99 -9.74
N ILE A 274 41.00 22.12 -10.35
CA ILE A 274 40.66 21.42 -11.60
C ILE A 274 41.56 21.90 -12.74
N GLU A 275 41.79 23.21 -12.84
CA GLU A 275 42.70 23.81 -13.84
C GLU A 275 44.14 23.30 -13.68
N GLN A 276 44.64 23.15 -12.46
CA GLN A 276 45.96 22.57 -12.21
C GLN A 276 46.05 21.12 -12.69
N GLU A 277 44.97 20.34 -12.58
CA GLU A 277 44.94 18.94 -13.01
C GLU A 277 44.78 18.77 -14.53
N CYS A 278 43.92 19.58 -15.16
CA CYS A 278 43.63 19.51 -16.59
C CYS A 278 44.70 20.20 -17.48
N SER A 279 45.45 21.17 -16.95
CA SER A 279 46.52 21.87 -17.68
C SER A 279 47.83 21.07 -17.79
N LYS A 280 47.91 19.89 -17.16
CA LYS A 280 49.09 19.00 -17.26
C LYS A 280 49.26 18.50 -18.69
N LYS A 281 50.53 18.35 -19.11
CA LYS A 281 50.89 17.84 -20.46
C LYS A 281 50.37 16.43 -20.74
N SER A 282 50.14 15.62 -19.71
CA SER A 282 49.62 14.25 -19.83
C SER A 282 48.31 14.11 -19.08
N TRP A 283 47.32 13.54 -19.75
CA TRP A 283 46.02 13.16 -19.20
C TRP A 283 45.98 11.73 -18.65
N GLU A 284 47.14 11.05 -18.61
CA GLU A 284 47.27 9.76 -17.92
C GLU A 284 46.72 9.89 -16.50
N ALA A 285 45.92 8.94 -16.01
CA ALA A 285 45.31 8.96 -14.68
C ALA A 285 44.41 10.16 -14.32
N VAL A 286 43.99 10.98 -15.30
CA VAL A 286 43.18 12.18 -15.06
C VAL A 286 41.89 11.89 -14.28
N LEU A 287 41.23 10.76 -14.53
CA LEU A 287 39.96 10.43 -13.88
C LEU A 287 40.12 10.28 -12.37
N ARG A 288 41.17 9.59 -11.93
CA ARG A 288 41.48 9.42 -10.51
C ARG A 288 41.89 10.74 -9.85
N ARG A 289 42.51 11.67 -10.58
CA ARG A 289 42.92 12.98 -10.04
C ARG A 289 41.74 13.94 -9.89
N LEU A 290 40.85 13.96 -10.87
CA LEU A 290 39.64 14.79 -10.83
C LEU A 290 38.64 14.25 -9.81
N TRP A 291 38.44 12.93 -9.75
CA TRP A 291 37.51 12.24 -8.84
C TRP A 291 38.27 11.31 -7.89
N PRO A 292 38.85 11.83 -6.80
CA PRO A 292 39.77 11.09 -5.93
C PRO A 292 39.12 9.94 -5.16
N LYS A 293 37.79 9.99 -4.95
CA LYS A 293 37.04 8.92 -4.28
C LYS A 293 36.44 7.89 -5.24
N ALA A 294 36.63 8.04 -6.55
CA ALA A 294 36.15 7.07 -7.52
C ALA A 294 36.80 5.70 -7.26
N LYS A 295 35.98 4.65 -7.28
CA LYS A 295 36.38 3.28 -6.96
C LYS A 295 36.45 2.39 -8.19
N CYS A 296 35.63 2.66 -9.21
CA CYS A 296 35.65 1.93 -10.48
C CYS A 296 35.09 2.75 -11.64
N ILE A 297 35.36 2.27 -12.85
CA ILE A 297 34.72 2.70 -14.08
C ILE A 297 33.71 1.62 -14.50
N GLU A 298 32.45 1.98 -14.65
CA GLU A 298 31.37 1.08 -15.06
C GLU A 298 30.98 1.35 -16.52
N THR A 299 31.34 0.43 -17.42
CA THR A 299 31.06 0.56 -18.85
C THR A 299 31.17 -0.78 -19.58
N ILE A 300 30.42 -0.96 -20.68
CA ILE A 300 30.58 -2.15 -21.53
C ILE A 300 31.92 -2.07 -22.27
N ILE A 301 32.82 -3.00 -21.95
CA ILE A 301 34.17 -3.14 -22.51
C ILE A 301 34.39 -4.43 -23.31
N THR A 302 33.34 -5.24 -23.50
CA THR A 302 33.42 -6.52 -24.23
C THR A 302 33.07 -6.36 -25.71
N GLY A 303 33.37 -7.39 -26.52
CA GLY A 303 33.09 -7.40 -27.97
C GLY A 303 33.84 -6.27 -28.70
N THR A 304 33.15 -5.53 -29.57
CA THR A 304 33.75 -4.41 -30.31
C THR A 304 34.20 -3.26 -29.43
N MET A 305 33.76 -3.19 -28.17
CA MET A 305 34.21 -2.17 -27.21
C MET A 305 35.60 -2.46 -26.63
N ALA A 306 36.10 -3.70 -26.74
CA ALA A 306 37.39 -4.10 -26.16
C ALA A 306 38.58 -3.32 -26.75
N GLN A 307 38.47 -2.84 -27.99
CA GLN A 307 39.50 -2.00 -28.62
C GLN A 307 39.80 -0.70 -27.84
N TYR A 308 38.87 -0.25 -27.00
CA TYR A 308 39.00 0.99 -26.21
C TYR A 308 39.64 0.79 -24.84
N ILE A 309 39.87 -0.46 -24.42
CA ILE A 309 40.45 -0.78 -23.10
C ILE A 309 41.79 -0.06 -22.87
N PRO A 310 42.78 -0.07 -23.81
CA PRO A 310 44.07 0.58 -23.55
C PRO A 310 43.95 2.08 -23.27
N LEU A 311 43.00 2.75 -23.94
CA LEU A 311 42.77 4.18 -23.75
C LEU A 311 42.05 4.48 -22.43
N LEU A 312 41.11 3.63 -22.03
CA LEU A 312 40.48 3.72 -20.70
C LEU A 312 41.48 3.47 -19.58
N GLU A 313 42.37 2.49 -19.72
CA GLU A 313 43.45 2.22 -18.77
C GLU A 313 44.35 3.45 -18.60
N PHE A 314 44.75 4.07 -19.72
CA PHE A 314 45.52 5.33 -19.73
C PHE A 314 44.86 6.43 -18.90
N TYR A 315 43.56 6.72 -19.10
CA TYR A 315 42.87 7.78 -18.36
C TYR A 315 42.50 7.40 -16.92
N SER A 316 42.29 6.11 -16.64
CA SER A 316 41.78 5.60 -15.35
C SER A 316 42.77 5.76 -14.20
N GLY A 317 44.07 5.67 -14.48
CA GLY A 317 45.11 5.63 -13.44
C GLY A 317 45.05 4.36 -12.58
N GLY A 318 44.59 3.24 -13.16
CA GLY A 318 44.44 1.95 -12.46
C GLY A 318 43.12 1.79 -11.71
N LEU A 319 42.08 2.57 -12.03
CA LEU A 319 40.73 2.28 -11.55
C LEU A 319 40.22 1.01 -12.24
N PRO A 320 39.64 0.05 -11.50
CA PRO A 320 39.04 -1.15 -12.09
C PRO A 320 38.01 -0.81 -13.17
N LEU A 321 38.12 -1.46 -14.33
CA LEU A 321 37.15 -1.41 -15.41
C LEU A 321 36.14 -2.53 -15.21
N THR A 322 34.88 -2.19 -14.95
CA THR A 322 33.81 -3.12 -14.60
C THR A 322 32.77 -3.18 -15.72
N SER A 323 32.46 -4.39 -16.17
CA SER A 323 31.37 -4.67 -17.13
C SER A 323 30.35 -5.56 -16.44
N SER A 324 29.31 -4.93 -15.88
CA SER A 324 28.43 -5.53 -14.88
C SER A 324 27.43 -6.53 -15.45
N PHE A 325 27.02 -6.35 -16.70
CA PHE A 325 25.95 -7.14 -17.31
C PHE A 325 26.07 -7.28 -18.82
N TYR A 326 25.36 -8.27 -19.36
CA TYR A 326 25.23 -8.56 -20.79
C TYR A 326 23.76 -8.53 -21.22
N GLY A 327 23.48 -7.80 -22.30
CA GLY A 327 22.14 -7.67 -22.85
C GLY A 327 22.13 -7.00 -24.22
N SER A 328 20.97 -7.07 -24.87
CA SER A 328 20.66 -6.48 -26.17
C SER A 328 19.32 -5.74 -26.13
N SER A 329 18.85 -5.23 -27.28
CA SER A 329 17.51 -4.61 -27.38
C SER A 329 16.41 -5.67 -27.27
N GLU A 330 16.73 -6.92 -27.61
CA GLU A 330 15.87 -8.10 -27.58
C GLU A 330 15.75 -8.67 -26.16
N CYS A 331 16.83 -8.76 -25.38
CA CYS A 331 16.78 -9.32 -24.03
C CYS A 331 17.97 -8.92 -23.14
N PHE A 332 17.77 -8.83 -21.82
CA PHE A 332 18.84 -8.70 -20.83
C PHE A 332 19.17 -10.10 -20.31
N MET A 333 20.40 -10.57 -20.56
CA MET A 333 20.69 -12.00 -20.53
C MET A 333 21.48 -12.42 -19.30
N GLY A 334 22.58 -11.72 -18.98
CA GLY A 334 23.53 -12.20 -17.98
C GLY A 334 24.17 -11.14 -17.12
N VAL A 335 24.72 -11.57 -15.99
CA VAL A 335 25.38 -10.73 -14.98
C VAL A 335 26.82 -11.21 -14.77
N ASN A 336 27.76 -10.29 -14.59
CA ASN A 336 29.14 -10.63 -14.25
C ASN A 336 29.29 -10.83 -12.72
N PHE A 337 29.53 -12.06 -12.31
CA PHE A 337 29.74 -12.41 -10.88
C PHE A 337 31.13 -12.07 -10.35
N ASN A 338 32.10 -11.80 -11.24
CA ASN A 338 33.45 -11.38 -10.90
C ASN A 338 33.77 -10.02 -11.55
N PRO A 339 33.20 -8.91 -11.05
CA PRO A 339 33.32 -7.61 -11.70
C PRO A 339 34.74 -7.04 -11.71
N LEU A 340 35.66 -7.58 -10.91
CA LEU A 340 37.07 -7.17 -10.82
C LEU A 340 38.02 -8.04 -11.66
N CYS A 341 37.49 -8.94 -12.50
CA CYS A 341 38.32 -9.69 -13.44
C CYS A 341 39.01 -8.77 -14.44
N LYS A 342 40.05 -9.26 -15.11
CA LYS A 342 40.67 -8.50 -16.21
C LYS A 342 39.63 -8.31 -17.32
N PRO A 343 39.67 -7.19 -18.06
CA PRO A 343 38.75 -6.94 -19.17
C PRO A 343 38.64 -8.07 -20.20
N CYS A 344 39.74 -8.79 -20.46
CA CYS A 344 39.78 -9.95 -21.36
C CYS A 344 39.12 -11.22 -20.80
N ASP A 345 38.94 -11.30 -19.48
CA ASP A 345 38.42 -12.46 -18.76
C ASP A 345 36.94 -12.26 -18.35
N VAL A 346 36.31 -11.17 -18.78
CA VAL A 346 34.91 -10.87 -18.47
C VAL A 346 34.02 -11.98 -19.01
N SER A 347 33.25 -12.58 -18.10
CA SER A 347 32.24 -13.59 -18.40
C SER A 347 30.92 -13.22 -17.74
N TYR A 348 29.82 -13.66 -18.35
CA TYR A 348 28.47 -13.37 -17.88
C TYR A 348 27.73 -14.66 -17.59
N THR A 349 27.16 -14.76 -16.40
CA THR A 349 26.26 -15.85 -16.01
C THR A 349 24.86 -15.51 -16.50
N ILE A 350 24.28 -16.36 -17.35
CA ILE A 350 22.91 -16.19 -17.83
C ILE A 350 21.93 -16.28 -16.65
N ILE A 351 21.00 -15.33 -16.58
CA ILE A 351 19.97 -15.28 -15.55
C ILE A 351 18.71 -15.96 -16.12
N PRO A 352 18.39 -17.21 -15.72
CA PRO A 352 17.42 -18.06 -16.42
C PRO A 352 15.97 -17.58 -16.33
N CYS A 353 15.68 -16.57 -15.53
CA CYS A 353 14.33 -16.03 -15.41
C CYS A 353 14.05 -14.82 -16.32
N MET A 354 15.03 -14.38 -17.12
CA MET A 354 14.91 -13.22 -18.00
C MET A 354 14.33 -13.52 -19.38
N GLY A 355 14.27 -14.79 -19.76
CA GLY A 355 13.73 -15.31 -21.00
C GLY A 355 13.98 -16.82 -21.07
N TYR A 356 13.43 -17.49 -22.07
CA TYR A 356 13.84 -18.86 -22.39
C TYR A 356 15.01 -18.81 -23.38
N PHE A 357 16.11 -19.48 -23.04
CA PHE A 357 17.40 -19.40 -23.72
C PHE A 357 17.77 -20.75 -24.32
N GLU A 358 18.01 -20.72 -25.62
CA GLU A 358 18.57 -21.80 -26.41
C GLU A 358 19.84 -21.32 -27.10
N PHE A 359 20.64 -22.24 -27.63
CA PHE A 359 21.95 -21.93 -28.17
C PHE A 359 22.21 -22.71 -29.44
N LEU A 360 22.64 -22.03 -30.51
CA LEU A 360 23.15 -22.66 -31.73
C LEU A 360 24.65 -22.82 -31.59
N GLU A 361 25.15 -24.04 -31.73
CA GLU A 361 26.60 -24.29 -31.72
C GLU A 361 27.26 -23.73 -32.99
N VAL A 362 28.32 -22.94 -32.81
CA VAL A 362 29.09 -22.32 -33.91
C VAL A 362 30.40 -23.10 -34.08
N GLU A 363 30.53 -23.85 -35.17
CA GLU A 363 31.79 -24.54 -35.49
C GLU A 363 32.89 -23.53 -35.84
N LYS A 364 34.09 -23.71 -35.27
CA LYS A 364 35.23 -22.79 -35.46
C LYS A 364 35.89 -22.86 -36.84
N ASP A 365 35.51 -23.81 -37.69
CA ASP A 365 36.17 -24.08 -38.97
C ASP A 365 35.32 -23.64 -40.18
N HIS A 366 35.30 -22.33 -40.43
CA HIS A 366 34.96 -21.78 -41.75
C HIS A 366 36.12 -20.98 -42.34
N GLN A 367 37.26 -21.67 -42.50
CA GLN A 367 38.14 -21.44 -43.64
C GLN A 367 38.30 -22.78 -44.36
N GLU A 368 37.79 -22.84 -45.60
CA GLU A 368 38.01 -23.90 -46.59
C GLU A 368 37.39 -25.29 -46.34
N ALA A 369 36.06 -25.41 -46.41
CA ALA A 369 35.41 -26.62 -46.93
C ALA A 369 33.98 -26.29 -47.40
N GLY A 370 33.56 -26.90 -48.52
CA GLY A 370 32.31 -26.60 -49.22
C GLY A 370 31.07 -26.67 -48.33
N HIS A 371 30.14 -25.75 -48.59
CA HIS A 371 28.83 -25.66 -47.96
C HIS A 371 28.04 -26.97 -48.19
N ASP A 372 27.94 -27.82 -47.15
CA ASP A 372 26.97 -28.91 -47.12
C ASP A 372 25.63 -28.34 -46.60
N PRO A 373 24.58 -28.24 -47.43
CA PRO A 373 23.28 -27.69 -47.02
C PRO A 373 22.51 -28.61 -46.06
N THR A 374 23.05 -29.78 -45.69
CA THR A 374 22.36 -30.79 -44.88
C THR A 374 22.87 -30.93 -43.44
N ALA A 375 23.86 -30.15 -43.02
CA ALA A 375 24.30 -30.10 -41.63
C ALA A 375 23.19 -29.48 -40.76
N LYS A 376 22.46 -30.31 -40.00
CA LYS A 376 21.46 -29.86 -39.03
C LYS A 376 22.14 -28.97 -38.00
N THR A 377 21.79 -27.69 -37.98
CA THR A 377 22.16 -26.78 -36.89
C THR A 377 21.61 -27.34 -35.58
N VAL A 378 22.50 -27.68 -34.64
CA VAL A 378 22.11 -28.27 -33.36
C VAL A 378 21.77 -27.15 -32.40
N VAL A 379 20.49 -27.04 -32.05
CA VAL A 379 19.98 -26.17 -30.98
C VAL A 379 20.08 -26.93 -29.65
N VAL A 380 20.73 -26.34 -28.65
CA VAL A 380 20.85 -26.92 -27.29
C VAL A 380 20.20 -26.02 -26.25
N ASP A 381 19.69 -26.60 -25.16
CA ASP A 381 19.15 -25.84 -24.03
C ASP A 381 20.26 -25.17 -23.22
N LEU A 382 19.91 -24.11 -22.48
CA LEU A 382 20.81 -23.44 -21.53
C LEU A 382 21.56 -24.41 -20.59
N VAL A 383 20.94 -25.51 -20.19
CA VAL A 383 21.56 -26.50 -19.28
C VAL A 383 22.48 -27.50 -19.98
N ASP A 384 22.46 -27.54 -21.31
CA ASP A 384 23.20 -28.50 -22.14
C ASP A 384 24.41 -27.87 -22.86
N VAL A 385 24.67 -26.58 -22.62
CA VAL A 385 25.85 -25.87 -23.16
C VAL A 385 27.15 -26.45 -22.60
N LYS A 386 28.19 -26.54 -23.43
CA LYS A 386 29.48 -27.13 -23.07
C LYS A 386 30.56 -26.06 -22.92
N ILE A 387 31.41 -26.22 -21.90
CA ILE A 387 32.56 -25.35 -21.67
C ILE A 387 33.52 -25.44 -22.87
N GLY A 388 33.96 -24.29 -23.39
CA GLY A 388 34.94 -24.19 -24.48
C GLY A 388 34.35 -24.18 -25.89
N HIS A 389 33.04 -24.34 -26.02
CA HIS A 389 32.31 -24.23 -27.28
C HIS A 389 31.77 -22.80 -27.48
N ASP A 390 31.66 -22.39 -28.74
CA ASP A 390 31.10 -21.09 -29.10
C ASP A 390 29.63 -21.27 -29.49
N TYR A 391 28.77 -20.40 -28.99
CA TYR A 391 27.33 -20.48 -29.22
C TYR A 391 26.74 -19.13 -29.62
N GLU A 392 25.77 -19.16 -30.53
CA GLU A 392 24.87 -18.03 -30.79
C GLU A 392 23.62 -18.17 -29.91
N PRO A 393 23.27 -17.17 -29.08
CA PRO A 393 22.11 -17.24 -28.21
C PRO A 393 20.81 -17.04 -29.01
N VAL A 394 19.89 -17.98 -28.85
CA VAL A 394 18.49 -17.91 -29.31
C VAL A 394 17.62 -17.58 -28.10
N VAL A 395 16.79 -16.54 -28.23
CA VAL A 395 15.98 -16.06 -27.11
C VAL A 395 14.51 -16.11 -27.48
N THR A 396 13.74 -16.82 -26.68
CA THR A 396 12.28 -16.69 -26.66
C THR A 396 11.91 -15.77 -25.51
N THR A 397 11.48 -14.56 -25.87
CA THR A 397 11.11 -13.53 -24.91
C THR A 397 9.67 -13.68 -24.49
N PHE A 398 9.37 -13.02 -23.39
CA PHE A 398 8.13 -13.12 -22.67
C PHE A 398 7.46 -11.75 -22.63
N SER A 399 6.15 -11.72 -22.44
CA SER A 399 5.45 -10.59 -21.84
C SER A 399 4.57 -11.16 -20.72
N ASP A 400 5.04 -11.11 -19.46
CA ASP A 400 4.19 -11.47 -18.32
C ASP A 400 3.50 -10.23 -17.76
N ASP A 401 2.19 -10.13 -17.56
CA ASP A 401 1.51 -10.44 -16.28
C ASP A 401 2.33 -11.28 -15.31
N LYS A 402 3.18 -10.62 -14.50
CA LYS A 402 3.27 -11.06 -13.11
C LYS A 402 1.85 -11.49 -12.72
N LYS A 403 1.56 -12.71 -12.24
CA LYS A 403 0.36 -12.91 -11.41
C LYS A 403 0.53 -12.02 -10.18
N ALA A 404 0.32 -10.73 -10.39
CA ALA A 404 0.41 -9.52 -9.60
C ALA A 404 -0.33 -8.39 -10.35
N ALA A 405 -1.09 -8.66 -11.44
CA ALA A 405 -2.20 -7.81 -11.88
C ALA A 405 -3.59 -8.36 -11.50
N ILE A 406 -3.68 -9.02 -10.35
CA ILE A 406 -4.99 -9.42 -9.77
C ILE A 406 -5.27 -8.68 -8.46
N MET A 407 -4.21 -8.07 -7.94
CA MET A 407 -4.20 -7.11 -6.85
C MET A 407 -4.31 -5.69 -7.42
N LEU A 408 -4.79 -4.73 -6.63
CA LEU A 408 -4.81 -3.30 -7.01
C LEU A 408 -3.55 -2.93 -7.83
N PRO A 409 -3.71 -2.47 -9.09
CA PRO A 409 -2.56 -2.14 -9.92
C PRO A 409 -1.75 -1.05 -9.22
N LYS A 410 -0.42 -1.13 -9.28
CA LYS A 410 0.42 -0.08 -8.69
C LYS A 410 0.16 1.24 -9.41
N PHE A 411 -0.51 2.16 -8.74
CA PHE A 411 -0.76 3.51 -9.24
C PHE A 411 0.13 4.53 -8.53
N ASP A 412 0.34 5.69 -9.15
CA ASP A 412 0.99 6.81 -8.47
C ASP A 412 -0.05 7.51 -7.57
N PRO A 413 0.06 7.40 -6.24
CA PRO A 413 -0.92 7.96 -5.31
C PRO A 413 -0.92 9.49 -5.29
N THR A 414 0.09 10.13 -5.88
CA THR A 414 0.18 11.59 -6.04
C THR A 414 -0.48 12.09 -7.32
N ASN A 415 -0.75 11.19 -8.28
CA ASN A 415 -1.45 11.51 -9.51
C ASN A 415 -2.95 11.24 -9.33
N LEU A 416 -3.71 12.31 -9.09
CA LEU A 416 -5.16 12.26 -8.92
C LEU A 416 -5.86 11.59 -10.12
N LEU A 417 -5.47 11.91 -11.35
CA LEU A 417 -6.09 11.35 -12.56
C LEU A 417 -5.82 9.84 -12.68
N ALA A 418 -4.60 9.40 -12.40
CA ALA A 418 -4.27 7.98 -12.42
C ALA A 418 -5.02 7.20 -11.34
N THR A 419 -5.13 7.75 -10.12
CA THR A 419 -5.88 7.12 -9.03
C THR A 419 -7.37 7.02 -9.36
N MET A 420 -7.95 8.09 -9.92
CA MET A 420 -9.35 8.07 -10.37
C MET A 420 -9.56 7.07 -11.52
N SER A 421 -8.66 7.00 -12.49
CA SER A 421 -8.73 6.01 -13.57
C SER A 421 -8.75 4.59 -13.02
N VAL A 422 -7.86 4.26 -12.07
CA VAL A 422 -7.86 2.94 -11.44
C VAL A 422 -9.18 2.66 -10.72
N LEU A 423 -9.76 3.64 -10.01
CA LEU A 423 -11.05 3.47 -9.37
C LEU A 423 -12.18 3.23 -10.38
N GLU A 424 -12.22 3.97 -11.47
CA GLU A 424 -13.21 3.77 -12.55
C GLU A 424 -13.03 2.39 -13.19
N ASP A 425 -11.79 1.96 -13.45
CA ASP A 425 -11.47 0.67 -14.07
C ASP A 425 -11.90 -0.50 -13.17
N VAL A 426 -11.56 -0.45 -11.87
CA VAL A 426 -11.89 -1.54 -10.93
C VAL A 426 -13.38 -1.60 -10.62
N THR A 427 -14.10 -0.47 -10.65
CA THR A 427 -15.55 -0.43 -10.42
C THR A 427 -16.37 -0.71 -11.68
N THR A 428 -15.78 -0.58 -12.87
CA THR A 428 -16.43 -0.95 -14.14
C THR A 428 -16.29 -2.45 -14.43
N ASN A 429 -15.12 -3.03 -14.20
CA ASN A 429 -14.80 -4.41 -14.62
C ASN A 429 -15.01 -5.46 -13.50
N VAL A 430 -15.99 -5.24 -12.62
CA VAL A 430 -16.17 -5.97 -11.35
C VAL A 430 -16.22 -7.48 -11.53
N ASN A 431 -17.06 -8.00 -12.44
CA ASN A 431 -17.25 -9.43 -12.62
C ASN A 431 -15.95 -10.11 -13.07
N LYS A 432 -15.31 -9.54 -14.10
CA LYS A 432 -14.01 -10.01 -14.62
C LYS A 432 -12.94 -10.01 -13.52
N ILE A 433 -12.87 -8.94 -12.72
CA ILE A 433 -11.89 -8.82 -11.64
C ILE A 433 -12.17 -9.86 -10.53
N GLN A 434 -13.42 -10.04 -10.10
CA GLN A 434 -13.76 -11.04 -9.08
C GLN A 434 -13.43 -12.47 -9.52
N ASP A 435 -13.73 -12.82 -10.77
CA ASP A 435 -13.40 -14.13 -11.31
C ASP A 435 -11.88 -14.33 -11.39
N SER A 436 -11.12 -13.32 -11.84
CA SER A 436 -9.64 -13.36 -11.85
C SER A 436 -9.04 -13.44 -10.44
N VAL A 437 -9.60 -12.73 -9.46
CA VAL A 437 -9.19 -12.77 -8.05
C VAL A 437 -9.39 -14.16 -7.48
N LEU A 438 -10.57 -14.75 -7.67
CA LEU A 438 -10.84 -16.11 -7.21
C LEU A 438 -9.90 -17.11 -7.88
N GLU A 439 -9.77 -17.06 -9.21
CA GLU A 439 -8.89 -17.96 -9.95
C GLU A 439 -7.45 -17.90 -9.44
N ALA A 440 -6.92 -16.71 -9.15
CA ALA A 440 -5.58 -16.57 -8.58
C ALA A 440 -5.44 -17.10 -7.16
N ILE A 441 -6.42 -16.82 -6.29
CA ILE A 441 -6.42 -17.34 -4.92
C ILE A 441 -6.41 -18.88 -4.98
N LEU A 442 -7.29 -19.48 -5.79
CA LEU A 442 -7.37 -20.94 -5.91
C LEU A 442 -6.12 -21.52 -6.57
N SER A 443 -5.62 -20.91 -7.66
CA SER A 443 -4.42 -21.40 -8.37
C SER A 443 -3.20 -21.43 -7.45
N ARG A 444 -2.97 -20.36 -6.69
CA ARG A 444 -1.81 -20.24 -5.79
C ARG A 444 -1.91 -21.23 -4.65
N ASN A 445 -3.10 -21.31 -4.03
CA ASN A 445 -3.30 -22.10 -2.83
C ASN A 445 -3.77 -23.54 -3.07
N ALA A 446 -3.84 -24.00 -4.33
CA ALA A 446 -4.41 -25.29 -4.70
C ALA A 446 -3.82 -26.49 -3.94
N GLN A 447 -2.54 -26.38 -3.56
CA GLN A 447 -1.79 -27.44 -2.87
C GLN A 447 -1.78 -27.30 -1.35
N THR A 448 -2.41 -26.26 -0.79
CA THR A 448 -2.49 -26.07 0.66
C THR A 448 -3.29 -27.20 1.31
N GLU A 449 -2.97 -27.54 2.57
CA GLU A 449 -3.68 -28.60 3.31
C GLU A 449 -5.20 -28.35 3.30
N TYR A 450 -5.61 -27.11 3.57
CA TYR A 450 -7.01 -26.71 3.62
C TYR A 450 -7.71 -26.88 2.27
N LEU A 451 -7.20 -26.29 1.17
CA LEU A 451 -7.89 -26.40 -0.12
C LEU A 451 -7.81 -27.79 -0.73
N ARG A 452 -6.72 -28.52 -0.53
CA ARG A 452 -6.60 -29.90 -1.01
C ARG A 452 -7.69 -30.80 -0.41
N GLY A 453 -8.07 -30.55 0.86
CA GLY A 453 -9.14 -31.29 1.55
C GLY A 453 -10.53 -31.12 0.94
N PHE A 454 -10.78 -30.04 0.18
CA PHE A 454 -12.11 -29.74 -0.39
C PHE A 454 -12.16 -29.72 -1.92
N LEU A 455 -11.09 -29.29 -2.60
CA LEU A 455 -11.08 -29.07 -4.05
C LEU A 455 -10.21 -30.05 -4.83
N ASN A 456 -9.25 -30.72 -4.20
CA ASN A 456 -8.34 -31.65 -4.87
C ASN A 456 -7.69 -31.07 -6.16
N GLY A 457 -7.41 -29.77 -6.18
CA GLY A 457 -6.81 -29.07 -7.33
C GLY A 457 -7.79 -28.45 -8.34
N GLN A 458 -9.10 -28.54 -8.12
CA GLN A 458 -10.10 -27.83 -8.95
C GLN A 458 -10.01 -26.31 -8.71
N LEU A 459 -10.04 -25.54 -9.80
CA LEU A 459 -9.84 -24.07 -9.77
C LEU A 459 -11.08 -23.28 -10.21
N ASP A 460 -12.14 -23.95 -10.62
CA ASP A 460 -13.33 -23.29 -11.14
C ASP A 460 -14.28 -22.82 -10.01
N LYS A 461 -14.98 -21.73 -10.28
CA LYS A 461 -15.90 -21.08 -9.36
C LYS A 461 -17.06 -21.97 -8.92
N GLN A 462 -17.53 -22.90 -9.76
CA GLN A 462 -18.65 -23.77 -9.42
C GLN A 462 -18.22 -24.82 -8.40
N SER A 463 -17.08 -25.46 -8.61
CA SER A 463 -16.46 -26.39 -7.67
C SER A 463 -16.14 -25.69 -6.35
N PHE A 464 -15.61 -24.46 -6.40
CA PHE A 464 -15.40 -23.64 -5.21
C PHE A 464 -16.68 -23.45 -4.40
N LYS A 465 -17.77 -22.96 -5.02
CA LYS A 465 -19.03 -22.70 -4.31
C LYS A 465 -19.71 -23.97 -3.79
N LYS A 466 -19.55 -25.09 -4.51
CA LYS A 466 -20.18 -26.38 -4.18
C LYS A 466 -19.45 -27.12 -3.06
N ASN A 467 -18.11 -27.15 -3.11
CA ASN A 467 -17.32 -28.04 -2.28
C ASN A 467 -16.74 -27.34 -1.03
N LEU A 468 -16.50 -26.03 -1.07
CA LEU A 468 -16.02 -25.32 0.12
C LEU A 468 -17.18 -24.91 1.04
N PRO A 469 -17.10 -25.25 2.34
CA PRO A 469 -18.06 -24.78 3.31
C PRO A 469 -17.87 -23.29 3.61
N ILE A 470 -18.96 -22.65 4.03
CA ILE A 470 -18.92 -21.32 4.64
C ILE A 470 -18.48 -21.49 6.10
N VAL A 471 -17.45 -20.77 6.53
CA VAL A 471 -16.80 -20.99 7.83
C VAL A 471 -16.78 -19.74 8.71
N THR A 472 -16.68 -19.96 10.02
CA THR A 472 -16.38 -18.92 11.01
C THR A 472 -14.96 -19.11 11.53
N TYR A 473 -14.51 -18.20 12.41
CA TYR A 473 -13.17 -18.22 12.99
C TYR A 473 -12.86 -19.54 13.72
N GLU A 474 -13.85 -20.12 14.39
CA GLU A 474 -13.71 -21.33 15.20
C GLU A 474 -13.27 -22.54 14.37
N VAL A 475 -13.66 -22.61 13.09
CA VAL A 475 -13.31 -23.70 12.18
C VAL A 475 -11.87 -23.58 11.69
N ILE A 476 -11.41 -22.36 11.41
CA ILE A 476 -10.05 -22.11 10.90
C ILE A 476 -9.00 -21.98 12.02
N LYS A 477 -9.44 -21.66 13.25
CA LYS A 477 -8.56 -21.45 14.42
C LYS A 477 -7.52 -22.56 14.62
N PRO A 478 -7.84 -23.87 14.49
CA PRO A 478 -6.84 -24.92 14.65
C PRO A 478 -5.65 -24.79 13.69
N HIS A 479 -5.88 -24.37 12.44
CA HIS A 479 -4.82 -24.17 11.45
C HIS A 479 -3.96 -22.95 11.82
N ILE A 480 -4.60 -21.87 12.29
CA ILE A 480 -3.90 -20.66 12.74
C ILE A 480 -3.04 -20.96 13.99
N ASP A 481 -3.57 -21.74 14.93
CA ASP A 481 -2.83 -22.15 16.13
C ASP A 481 -1.61 -23.00 15.77
N ARG A 482 -1.71 -23.90 14.78
CA ARG A 482 -0.59 -24.69 14.27
C ARG A 482 0.50 -23.80 13.66
N ILE A 483 0.14 -22.82 12.84
CA ILE A 483 1.07 -21.82 12.29
C ILE A 483 1.73 -21.01 13.41
N ALA A 484 0.95 -20.55 14.39
CA ALA A 484 1.46 -19.84 15.57
C ALA A 484 2.42 -20.68 16.43
N ASN A 485 2.34 -22.01 16.34
CA ASN A 485 3.25 -22.95 16.99
C ASN A 485 4.42 -23.41 16.12
N GLY A 486 4.52 -22.93 14.86
CA GLY A 486 5.69 -23.11 14.00
C GLY A 486 5.51 -24.08 12.84
N GLU A 487 4.30 -24.57 12.59
CA GLU A 487 4.00 -25.29 11.36
C GLU A 487 4.04 -24.37 10.13
N PRO A 488 4.38 -24.90 8.94
CA PRO A 488 4.50 -24.10 7.72
C PRO A 488 3.18 -23.42 7.33
N SER A 489 3.29 -22.34 6.54
CA SER A 489 2.12 -21.55 6.11
C SER A 489 1.21 -22.28 5.10
N ASP A 490 1.73 -23.30 4.43
CA ASP A 490 1.03 -24.10 3.42
C ASP A 490 -0.17 -24.90 3.97
N LEU A 491 -0.42 -24.85 5.29
CA LEU A 491 -1.68 -25.27 5.87
C LEU A 491 -2.87 -24.54 5.24
N ILE A 492 -2.74 -23.22 5.01
CA ILE A 492 -3.82 -22.37 4.50
C ILE A 492 -3.37 -21.41 3.39
N CYS A 493 -2.07 -21.17 3.21
CA CYS A 493 -1.55 -20.19 2.25
C CYS A 493 -0.25 -20.67 1.60
N ASP A 494 -0.11 -20.51 0.28
CA ASP A 494 1.12 -20.85 -0.46
C ASP A 494 2.32 -19.98 -0.06
N ARG A 495 2.04 -18.76 0.43
CA ARG A 495 3.04 -17.81 0.87
C ARG A 495 3.26 -17.87 2.37
N HIS A 496 4.47 -17.51 2.76
CA HIS A 496 4.84 -17.33 4.15
C HIS A 496 3.95 -16.27 4.84
N ILE A 497 3.27 -16.66 5.91
CA ILE A 497 2.56 -15.76 6.82
C ILE A 497 3.60 -14.96 7.61
N SER A 498 3.71 -13.67 7.32
CA SER A 498 4.74 -12.81 7.92
C SER A 498 4.37 -12.34 9.33
N LEU A 499 3.06 -12.23 9.63
CA LEU A 499 2.56 -11.83 10.95
C LEU A 499 1.10 -12.28 11.14
N LEU A 500 0.62 -12.22 12.38
CA LEU A 500 -0.78 -12.39 12.74
C LEU A 500 -1.39 -11.05 13.18
N LEU A 501 -2.57 -10.73 12.64
CA LEU A 501 -3.34 -9.56 13.01
C LEU A 501 -4.28 -9.89 14.17
N ALA A 502 -4.10 -9.25 15.31
CA ALA A 502 -5.08 -9.26 16.38
C ALA A 502 -6.32 -8.43 15.97
N THR A 503 -7.52 -8.96 16.22
CA THR A 503 -8.78 -8.26 15.94
C THR A 503 -9.46 -7.76 17.22
N THR A 504 -10.34 -6.77 17.07
CA THR A 504 -11.26 -6.34 18.16
C THR A 504 -12.37 -7.35 18.43
N GLY A 505 -12.67 -8.22 17.46
CA GLY A 505 -13.59 -9.33 17.64
C GLY A 505 -12.91 -10.42 18.48
N THR A 506 -13.62 -10.91 19.49
CA THR A 506 -13.11 -11.99 20.34
C THR A 506 -13.81 -13.31 20.03
N SER A 507 -13.07 -14.40 20.16
CA SER A 507 -13.60 -15.76 20.24
C SER A 507 -13.15 -16.34 21.58
N GLY A 508 -14.10 -16.80 22.40
CA GLY A 508 -13.80 -17.24 23.78
C GLY A 508 -13.21 -16.16 24.70
N GLY A 509 -13.40 -14.87 24.38
CA GLY A 509 -12.88 -13.75 25.17
C GLY A 509 -11.46 -13.29 24.81
N ILE A 510 -10.81 -13.95 23.84
CA ILE A 510 -9.46 -13.60 23.34
C ILE A 510 -9.58 -13.01 21.93
N PRO A 511 -8.77 -11.99 21.55
CA PRO A 511 -8.71 -11.49 20.18
C PRO A 511 -8.52 -12.61 19.15
N LYS A 512 -9.31 -12.59 18.07
CA LYS A 512 -9.03 -13.43 16.91
C LYS A 512 -7.65 -13.07 16.33
N LEU A 513 -6.92 -14.06 15.84
CA LEU A 513 -5.63 -13.92 15.18
C LEU A 513 -5.81 -14.21 13.69
N ILE A 514 -5.54 -13.23 12.84
CA ILE A 514 -5.77 -13.34 11.40
C ILE A 514 -4.44 -13.41 10.66
N PRO A 515 -4.20 -14.44 9.84
CA PRO A 515 -2.98 -14.56 9.04
C PRO A 515 -2.83 -13.38 8.07
N LEU A 516 -1.61 -12.86 7.95
CA LEU A 516 -1.27 -11.82 6.99
C LEU A 516 0.06 -12.14 6.29
N THR A 517 0.03 -12.11 4.97
CA THR A 517 1.24 -12.16 4.13
C THR A 517 1.81 -10.76 3.89
N ALA A 518 3.11 -10.68 3.55
CA ALA A 518 3.74 -9.41 3.19
C ALA A 518 3.09 -8.74 1.97
N GLU A 519 2.63 -9.54 0.99
CA GLU A 519 1.96 -9.02 -0.20
C GLU A 519 0.62 -8.37 0.13
N GLU A 520 -0.19 -9.01 0.99
CA GLU A 520 -1.48 -8.44 1.37
C GLU A 520 -1.31 -7.18 2.23
N LEU A 521 -0.25 -7.09 3.03
CA LEU A 521 0.11 -5.84 3.72
C LEU A 521 0.39 -4.70 2.73
N GLU A 522 1.19 -4.95 1.68
CA GLU A 522 1.45 -3.96 0.61
C GLU A 522 0.14 -3.51 -0.07
N GLN A 523 -0.77 -4.44 -0.36
CA GLN A 523 -2.07 -4.11 -0.95
C GLN A 523 -2.90 -3.19 -0.05
N ARG A 524 -2.96 -3.48 1.24
CA ARG A 524 -3.74 -2.67 2.20
C ARG A 524 -3.15 -1.27 2.34
N ILE A 525 -1.83 -1.14 2.27
CA ILE A 525 -1.15 0.17 2.21
C ILE A 525 -1.54 0.91 0.93
N LEU A 526 -1.53 0.22 -0.23
CA LEU A 526 -1.92 0.81 -1.51
C LEU A 526 -3.39 1.24 -1.53
N PHE A 527 -4.29 0.44 -0.96
CA PHE A 527 -5.70 0.79 -0.78
C PHE A 527 -5.87 2.10 0.00
N GLY A 528 -5.04 2.32 1.03
CA GLY A 528 -5.04 3.56 1.80
C GLY A 528 -4.79 4.82 0.95
N PHE A 529 -4.10 4.66 -0.17
CA PHE A 529 -3.85 5.76 -1.11
C PHE A 529 -4.96 5.98 -2.14
N LEU A 530 -5.93 5.08 -2.29
CA LEU A 530 -7.03 5.25 -3.25
C LEU A 530 -8.02 6.34 -2.85
N TYR A 531 -8.35 6.42 -1.56
CA TYR A 531 -9.39 7.34 -1.09
C TYR A 531 -8.87 8.76 -0.83
N ALA A 532 -7.57 8.93 -0.55
CA ALA A 532 -7.03 10.25 -0.22
C ALA A 532 -7.21 11.27 -1.35
N PRO A 533 -6.92 10.96 -2.63
CA PRO A 533 -7.18 11.87 -3.75
C PRO A 533 -8.67 12.14 -3.95
N LEU A 534 -9.54 11.18 -3.63
CA LEU A 534 -10.98 11.37 -3.68
C LEU A 534 -11.47 12.37 -2.64
N VAL A 535 -10.94 12.32 -1.42
CA VAL A 535 -11.19 13.33 -0.38
C VAL A 535 -10.66 14.70 -0.82
N PHE A 536 -9.47 14.77 -1.40
CA PHE A 536 -8.91 16.04 -1.93
C PHE A 536 -9.73 16.64 -3.07
N LYS A 537 -10.34 15.79 -3.91
CA LYS A 537 -11.23 16.23 -4.99
C LYS A 537 -12.52 16.87 -4.47
N HIS A 538 -13.09 16.32 -3.40
CA HIS A 538 -14.37 16.81 -2.87
C HIS A 538 -14.21 17.95 -1.86
N ILE A 539 -13.08 18.02 -1.16
CA ILE A 539 -12.85 19.02 -0.11
C ILE A 539 -11.74 19.97 -0.54
N GLU A 540 -12.14 21.13 -1.05
CA GLU A 540 -11.22 22.17 -1.51
C GLU A 540 -10.30 22.67 -0.40
N GLY A 541 -9.02 22.87 -0.74
CA GLY A 541 -8.00 23.41 0.17
C GLY A 541 -7.36 22.39 1.12
N LEU A 542 -7.75 21.11 1.06
CA LEU A 542 -7.16 20.08 1.93
C LEU A 542 -5.66 19.82 1.64
N THR A 543 -5.24 20.06 0.40
CA THR A 543 -3.83 19.95 -0.06
C THR A 543 -2.96 21.13 0.36
N GLN A 544 -3.54 22.22 0.87
CA GLN A 544 -2.82 23.43 1.31
C GLN A 544 -2.33 23.33 2.75
N GLY A 545 -2.71 22.28 3.48
CA GLY A 545 -2.27 22.00 4.84
C GLY A 545 -2.04 20.52 5.07
N LYS A 546 -1.82 20.15 6.31
CA LYS A 546 -1.54 18.79 6.76
C LYS A 546 -2.68 18.24 7.60
N SER A 547 -2.66 16.93 7.79
CA SER A 547 -3.60 16.19 8.62
C SER A 547 -3.09 16.08 10.04
N LEU A 548 -3.93 16.39 11.02
CA LEU A 548 -3.73 16.04 12.42
C LEU A 548 -4.61 14.83 12.72
N MET A 549 -4.11 13.66 12.35
CA MET A 549 -4.71 12.37 12.64
C MET A 549 -4.09 11.75 13.90
N PHE A 550 -4.92 11.42 14.88
CA PHE A 550 -4.47 10.80 16.12
C PHE A 550 -4.37 9.29 15.97
N TYR A 551 -3.13 8.79 15.96
CA TYR A 551 -2.83 7.37 15.84
C TYR A 551 -2.05 6.88 17.04
N PHE A 552 -2.32 5.65 17.47
CA PHE A 552 -1.66 5.06 18.63
C PHE A 552 -1.24 3.63 18.29
N VAL A 553 0.05 3.36 18.48
CA VAL A 553 0.59 2.01 18.50
C VAL A 553 0.16 1.31 19.79
N THR A 554 -0.01 0.01 19.69
CA THR A 554 -0.42 -0.88 20.78
C THR A 554 0.72 -1.82 21.09
N ARG A 555 0.71 -2.39 22.31
CA ARG A 555 1.64 -3.47 22.66
C ARG A 555 1.56 -4.61 21.65
N GLU A 556 2.73 -5.11 21.32
CA GLU A 556 2.92 -6.25 20.43
C GLU A 556 3.14 -7.50 21.28
N SER A 557 2.90 -8.65 20.67
CA SER A 557 3.25 -9.94 21.29
C SER A 557 3.82 -10.84 20.21
N GLU A 558 4.50 -11.89 20.65
CA GLU A 558 5.02 -12.92 19.76
C GLU A 558 4.32 -14.24 20.10
N THR A 559 4.10 -15.04 19.07
CA THR A 559 3.65 -16.43 19.21
C THR A 559 4.79 -17.33 19.68
N ALA A 560 4.49 -18.59 19.98
CA ALA A 560 5.50 -19.56 20.40
C ALA A 560 6.60 -19.81 19.35
N SER A 561 6.29 -19.64 18.06
CA SER A 561 7.25 -19.76 16.96
C SER A 561 8.01 -18.48 16.62
N GLY A 562 7.74 -17.38 17.33
CA GLY A 562 8.33 -16.07 17.06
C GLY A 562 7.60 -15.24 15.99
N LEU A 563 6.42 -15.69 15.50
CA LEU A 563 5.58 -14.85 14.63
C LEU A 563 5.04 -13.65 15.43
N MET A 564 5.18 -12.45 14.86
CA MET A 564 4.68 -11.22 15.45
C MET A 564 3.15 -11.15 15.40
N VAL A 565 2.54 -10.73 16.52
CA VAL A 565 1.12 -10.45 16.66
C VAL A 565 0.92 -8.95 16.87
N ARG A 566 0.21 -8.32 15.93
CA ARG A 566 0.01 -6.86 15.89
C ARG A 566 -1.41 -6.49 15.53
N PHE A 567 -1.82 -5.27 15.86
CA PHE A 567 -3.04 -4.69 15.31
C PHE A 567 -2.77 -4.05 13.95
N MET A 568 -3.77 -4.04 13.06
CA MET A 568 -3.59 -3.57 11.68
C MET A 568 -3.03 -2.15 11.59
N ILE A 569 -3.52 -1.22 12.42
CA ILE A 569 -3.02 0.17 12.40
C ILE A 569 -1.54 0.25 12.80
N THR A 570 -1.11 -0.57 13.75
CA THR A 570 0.30 -0.69 14.15
C THR A 570 1.15 -1.23 13.02
N CYS A 571 0.67 -2.22 12.26
CA CYS A 571 1.35 -2.72 11.07
C CYS A 571 1.54 -1.61 10.03
N VAL A 572 0.50 -0.83 9.73
CA VAL A 572 0.61 0.30 8.79
C VAL A 572 1.61 1.33 9.29
N LEU A 573 1.53 1.74 10.56
CA LEU A 573 2.45 2.72 11.14
C LEU A 573 3.90 2.22 11.11
N LYS A 574 4.18 0.97 11.51
CA LYS A 574 5.54 0.41 11.51
C LYS A 574 6.05 0.01 10.13
N SER A 575 5.16 -0.14 9.13
CA SER A 575 5.56 -0.30 7.73
C SER A 575 6.14 0.99 7.11
N VAL A 576 5.87 2.15 7.73
CA VAL A 576 6.56 3.39 7.40
C VAL A 576 8.00 3.29 7.90
N ASN A 577 8.89 2.95 6.98
CA ASN A 577 10.32 2.84 7.24
C ASN A 577 11.00 4.23 7.26
N PRO A 578 12.24 4.33 7.79
CA PRO A 578 12.98 5.60 7.82
C PRO A 578 13.22 6.22 6.44
N THR A 579 13.17 5.42 5.37
CA THR A 579 13.34 5.89 3.99
C THR A 579 12.08 6.55 3.42
N ASN A 580 10.88 6.23 3.92
CA ASN A 580 9.59 6.81 3.52
C ASN A 580 8.91 7.68 4.59
N SER A 581 9.48 7.80 5.79
CA SER A 581 8.98 8.65 6.88
C SER A 581 8.84 10.12 6.48
N PHE A 582 9.60 10.60 5.49
CA PHE A 582 9.45 11.95 4.94
C PHE A 582 8.08 12.17 4.25
N LEU A 583 7.46 11.12 3.68
CA LEU A 583 6.11 11.21 3.10
C LEU A 583 5.06 11.40 4.19
N TRP A 584 5.25 10.74 5.33
CA TRP A 584 4.45 10.95 6.53
C TRP A 584 4.54 12.42 6.98
N ASP A 585 5.74 12.96 7.14
CA ASP A 585 5.95 14.34 7.59
C ASP A 585 5.42 15.40 6.60
N ARG A 586 5.21 15.05 5.33
CA ARG A 586 4.57 15.92 4.34
C ARG A 586 3.05 16.00 4.49
N VAL A 587 2.41 14.90 4.90
CA VAL A 587 0.95 14.79 4.96
C VAL A 587 0.41 14.97 6.38
N GLN A 588 1.20 14.63 7.40
CA GLN A 588 0.82 14.58 8.80
C GLN A 588 1.51 15.67 9.63
N ILE A 589 0.80 16.22 10.61
CA ILE A 589 1.32 17.24 11.55
C ILE A 589 2.26 16.62 12.59
N SER A 590 1.83 15.51 13.20
CA SER A 590 2.61 14.78 14.19
C SER A 590 3.71 13.95 13.51
N PRO A 591 4.98 14.06 13.93
CA PRO A 591 6.04 13.18 13.43
C PRO A 591 5.70 11.72 13.62
N HIS A 592 6.22 10.90 12.71
CA HIS A 592 6.09 9.45 12.79
C HIS A 592 6.61 8.89 14.11
N ALA A 593 7.75 9.40 14.59
CA ALA A 593 8.37 9.03 15.87
C ALA A 593 7.41 9.17 17.07
N ILE A 594 6.53 10.18 17.08
CA ILE A 594 5.56 10.38 18.17
C ILE A 594 4.39 9.40 18.03
N ALA A 595 3.97 9.10 16.80
CA ALA A 595 2.86 8.18 16.53
C ALA A 595 3.17 6.72 16.88
N ILE A 596 4.46 6.33 16.86
CA ILE A 596 4.91 4.97 17.22
C ILE A 596 5.31 4.80 18.69
N CYS A 597 5.21 5.86 19.50
CA CYS A 597 5.47 5.78 20.94
C CYS A 597 4.47 4.82 21.60
N GLU A 598 4.98 3.89 22.42
CA GLU A 598 4.18 2.85 23.07
C GLU A 598 3.42 3.37 24.30
N ASP A 599 3.90 4.44 24.93
CA ASP A 599 3.17 5.14 25.98
C ASP A 599 2.10 6.03 25.34
N THR A 600 0.85 5.56 25.40
CA THR A 600 -0.28 6.25 24.77
C THR A 600 -0.55 7.64 25.35
N ASN A 601 -0.21 7.89 26.63
CA ASN A 601 -0.43 9.20 27.24
C ASN A 601 0.62 10.19 26.75
N GLN A 602 1.89 9.79 26.70
CA GLN A 602 2.96 10.62 26.13
C GLN A 602 2.74 10.87 24.64
N ALA A 603 2.36 9.83 23.88
CA ALA A 603 2.02 9.96 22.46
C ALA A 603 0.85 10.93 22.24
N MET A 604 -0.23 10.83 23.01
CA MET A 604 -1.40 11.70 22.90
C MET A 604 -1.06 13.15 23.25
N TYR A 605 -0.34 13.37 24.34
CA TYR A 605 0.10 14.69 24.75
C TYR A 605 0.99 15.35 23.69
N CYS A 606 2.00 14.63 23.20
CA CYS A 606 2.93 15.14 22.18
C CYS A 606 2.24 15.38 20.83
N GLN A 607 1.28 14.53 20.42
CA GLN A 607 0.50 14.75 19.20
C GLN A 607 -0.38 16.01 19.31
N LEU A 608 -1.04 16.22 20.47
CA LEU A 608 -1.79 17.45 20.74
C LEU A 608 -0.90 18.68 20.73
N LEU A 609 0.27 18.61 21.37
CA LEU A 609 1.24 19.72 21.39
C LEU A 609 1.74 20.07 19.98
N CYS A 610 2.10 19.08 19.16
CA CYS A 610 2.41 19.30 17.73
C CYS A 610 1.23 19.95 16.99
N GLY A 611 0.01 19.47 17.23
CA GLY A 611 -1.23 19.99 16.64
C GLY A 611 -1.50 21.44 16.97
N LEU A 612 -1.27 21.85 18.22
CA LEU A 612 -1.46 23.22 18.70
C LEU A 612 -0.37 24.16 18.17
N LEU A 613 0.90 23.73 18.19
CA LEU A 613 2.03 24.50 17.66
C LEU A 613 1.88 24.77 16.15
N GLN A 614 1.32 23.82 15.41
CA GLN A 614 1.09 23.93 13.96
C GLN A 614 -0.37 24.20 13.60
N ARG A 615 -1.15 24.82 14.48
CA ARG A 615 -2.61 24.98 14.28
C ARG A 615 -3.01 25.60 12.95
N GLU A 616 -2.20 26.53 12.45
CA GLU A 616 -2.40 27.24 11.17
C GLU A 616 -2.14 26.39 9.93
N ASN A 617 -1.52 25.21 10.11
CA ASN A 617 -1.22 24.28 9.02
C ASN A 617 -2.16 23.07 9.01
N VAL A 618 -3.11 22.99 9.96
CA VAL A 618 -4.04 21.86 10.06
C VAL A 618 -5.21 22.05 9.09
N ALA A 619 -5.28 21.19 8.07
CA ALA A 619 -6.36 21.15 7.09
C ALA A 619 -7.38 20.04 7.37
N ARG A 620 -6.99 18.98 8.09
CA ARG A 620 -7.85 17.83 8.43
C ARG A 620 -7.60 17.39 9.87
N LEU A 621 -8.65 17.10 10.61
CA LEU A 621 -8.60 16.52 11.96
C LEU A 621 -9.14 15.09 11.89
N GLY A 622 -8.67 14.18 12.75
CA GLY A 622 -9.31 12.87 12.80
C GLY A 622 -8.64 11.83 13.68
N ALA A 623 -9.26 10.66 13.76
CA ALA A 623 -8.73 9.45 14.37
C ALA A 623 -9.42 8.23 13.71
N PRO A 624 -8.95 6.99 13.91
CA PRO A 624 -9.59 5.81 13.31
C PRO A 624 -11.10 5.70 13.61
N TYR A 625 -11.51 6.01 14.84
CA TYR A 625 -12.91 5.94 15.29
C TYR A 625 -13.34 7.23 15.96
N ALA A 626 -14.64 7.53 15.89
CA ALA A 626 -15.25 8.69 16.56
C ALA A 626 -14.94 8.71 18.06
N SER A 627 -15.07 7.56 18.74
CA SER A 627 -14.74 7.40 20.16
C SER A 627 -13.29 7.75 20.48
N SER A 628 -12.35 7.30 19.64
CA SER A 628 -10.93 7.59 19.80
C SER A 628 -10.65 9.09 19.69
N PHE A 629 -11.34 9.79 18.79
CA PHE A 629 -11.18 11.24 18.65
C PHE A 629 -11.82 12.01 19.83
N LEU A 630 -12.97 11.56 20.33
CA LEU A 630 -13.57 12.12 21.55
C LEU A 630 -12.65 11.98 22.76
N LYS A 631 -11.94 10.86 22.89
CA LYS A 631 -10.92 10.67 23.92
C LYS A 631 -9.80 11.71 23.83
N VAL A 632 -9.39 12.08 22.62
CA VAL A 632 -8.39 13.15 22.41
C VAL A 632 -8.93 14.50 22.86
N ILE A 633 -10.19 14.81 22.55
CA ILE A 633 -10.84 16.05 23.02
C ILE A 633 -10.90 16.07 24.54
N LYS A 634 -11.29 14.94 25.16
CA LYS A 634 -11.33 14.81 26.61
C LYS A 634 -9.94 15.00 27.25
N PHE A 635 -8.91 14.39 26.66
CA PHE A 635 -7.53 14.58 27.12
C PHE A 635 -7.09 16.05 27.01
N LEU A 636 -7.48 16.74 25.94
CA LEU A 636 -7.24 18.18 25.81
C LEU A 636 -8.00 18.98 26.89
N GLU A 637 -9.25 18.64 27.20
CA GLU A 637 -10.01 19.25 28.30
C GLU A 637 -9.29 19.13 29.64
N ASP A 638 -8.64 18.00 29.90
CA ASP A 638 -7.98 17.71 31.17
C ASP A 638 -6.56 18.32 31.26
N HIS A 639 -5.86 18.48 30.12
CA HIS A 639 -4.43 18.83 30.08
C HIS A 639 -4.11 20.17 29.39
N TRP A 640 -5.08 20.96 28.92
CA TRP A 640 -4.79 22.21 28.18
C TRP A 640 -3.94 23.22 28.97
N HIS A 641 -4.09 23.29 30.30
CA HIS A 641 -3.27 24.17 31.15
C HIS A 641 -1.77 23.87 31.03
N GLU A 642 -1.44 22.57 31.03
CA GLU A 642 -0.06 22.10 30.93
C GLU A 642 0.49 22.28 29.51
N LEU A 643 -0.32 21.96 28.49
CA LEU A 643 0.01 22.18 27.08
C LEU A 643 0.32 23.66 26.82
N CYS A 644 -0.50 24.58 27.34
CA CYS A 644 -0.26 26.02 27.22
C CYS A 644 1.00 26.45 27.98
N SER A 645 1.29 25.87 29.15
CA SER A 645 2.54 26.12 29.88
C SER A 645 3.77 25.71 29.06
N ASN A 646 3.75 24.54 28.41
CA ASN A 646 4.84 24.09 27.56
C ASN A 646 5.04 25.01 26.35
N ILE A 647 3.96 25.39 25.66
CA ILE A 647 4.01 26.35 24.54
C ILE A 647 4.57 27.70 25.00
N ARG A 648 4.10 28.21 26.14
CA ARG A 648 4.53 29.49 26.71
C ARG A 648 6.02 29.51 27.04
N THR A 649 6.53 28.43 27.62
CA THR A 649 7.91 28.35 28.11
C THR A 649 8.89 27.80 27.07
N GLY A 650 8.40 27.19 26.00
CA GLY A 650 9.23 26.44 25.04
C GLY A 650 9.88 25.21 25.66
N ARG A 651 9.35 24.70 26.79
CA ARG A 651 9.90 23.53 27.51
C ARG A 651 8.85 22.44 27.60
N LEU A 652 9.28 21.22 27.30
CA LEU A 652 8.45 20.03 27.43
C LEU A 652 8.31 19.63 28.90
N SER A 653 7.16 19.07 29.28
CA SER A 653 6.96 18.57 30.64
C SER A 653 7.86 17.39 30.98
N ASP A 654 8.41 17.36 32.20
CA ASP A 654 9.43 16.40 32.64
C ASP A 654 8.94 14.94 32.71
N TRP A 655 7.62 14.71 32.76
CA TRP A 655 7.05 13.36 32.75
C TRP A 655 7.06 12.72 31.36
N ILE A 656 7.38 13.49 30.31
CA ILE A 656 7.55 12.98 28.95
C ILE A 656 8.99 12.47 28.81
N THR A 657 9.18 11.21 29.15
CA THR A 657 10.49 10.55 29.21
C THR A 657 10.84 9.77 27.95
N ASP A 658 9.87 9.47 27.09
CA ASP A 658 10.08 8.69 25.87
C ASP A 658 10.96 9.44 24.86
N ALA A 659 12.07 8.82 24.47
CA ALA A 659 13.06 9.45 23.61
C ALA A 659 12.52 9.80 22.20
N GLN A 660 11.54 9.05 21.69
CA GLN A 660 10.92 9.32 20.38
C GLN A 660 10.00 10.54 20.45
N CYS A 661 9.26 10.67 21.55
CA CYS A 661 8.46 11.87 21.86
C CYS A 661 9.35 13.11 22.03
N VAL A 662 10.38 13.03 22.87
CA VAL A 662 11.30 14.15 23.15
C VAL A 662 12.02 14.62 21.88
N SER A 663 12.57 13.69 21.10
CA SER A 663 13.23 14.03 19.83
C SER A 663 12.24 14.53 18.78
N GLY A 664 11.05 13.93 18.68
CA GLY A 664 10.01 14.34 17.74
C GLY A 664 9.49 15.75 17.98
N ILE A 665 9.25 16.12 19.24
CA ILE A 665 8.68 17.43 19.60
C ILE A 665 9.69 18.58 19.50
N SER A 666 10.99 18.29 19.70
CA SER A 666 12.08 19.29 19.62
C SER A 666 12.12 20.04 18.29
N LYS A 667 11.59 19.44 17.21
CA LYS A 667 11.47 20.07 15.88
C LYS A 667 10.45 21.21 15.82
N PHE A 668 9.48 21.24 16.73
CA PHE A 668 8.39 22.23 16.73
C PHE A 668 8.42 23.14 17.96
N LEU A 669 8.79 22.61 19.12
CA LEU A 669 8.92 23.39 20.34
C LEU A 669 10.34 24.00 20.39
N THR A 670 10.63 24.90 19.45
CA THR A 670 11.98 25.47 19.26
C THR A 670 12.22 26.74 20.08
N ALA A 671 11.15 27.46 20.43
CA ALA A 671 11.23 28.70 21.20
C ALA A 671 9.95 28.91 22.05
N PRO A 672 10.03 29.70 23.13
CA PRO A 672 8.85 30.13 23.89
C PRO A 672 7.86 30.91 23.02
N ASN A 673 6.57 30.61 23.11
CA ASN A 673 5.50 31.30 22.37
C ASN A 673 4.32 31.68 23.28
N PRO A 674 4.45 32.73 24.10
CA PRO A 674 3.41 33.15 25.05
C PRO A 674 2.12 33.62 24.36
N ASP A 675 2.20 34.20 23.17
CA ASP A 675 1.03 34.69 22.43
C ASP A 675 0.14 33.54 21.98
N LEU A 676 0.72 32.48 21.43
CA LEU A 676 0.00 31.27 21.07
C LEU A 676 -0.62 30.59 22.30
N ALA A 677 0.14 30.51 23.40
CA ALA A 677 -0.38 29.95 24.65
C ALA A 677 -1.61 30.74 25.15
N ASN A 678 -1.52 32.07 25.22
CA ASN A 678 -2.63 32.92 25.66
C ASN A 678 -3.87 32.76 24.76
N LEU A 679 -3.69 32.65 23.44
CA LEU A 679 -4.78 32.41 22.50
C LEU A 679 -5.48 31.08 22.78
N ILE A 680 -4.72 29.99 22.98
CA ILE A 680 -5.29 28.67 23.27
C ILE A 680 -6.00 28.68 24.63
N GLU A 681 -5.42 29.31 25.65
CA GLU A 681 -6.04 29.44 26.97
C GLU A 681 -7.36 30.21 26.92
N GLN A 682 -7.44 31.29 26.13
CA GLN A 682 -8.69 32.04 25.92
C GLN A 682 -9.79 31.17 25.31
N GLU A 683 -9.45 30.25 24.42
CA GLU A 683 -10.43 29.37 23.78
C GLU A 683 -10.84 28.18 24.69
N CYS A 684 -9.89 27.58 25.41
CA CYS A 684 -10.12 26.42 26.29
C CYS A 684 -10.80 26.80 27.62
N SER A 685 -10.56 28.00 28.14
CA SER A 685 -11.15 28.50 29.40
C SER A 685 -12.64 28.86 29.29
N LYS A 686 -13.20 28.91 28.08
CA LYS A 686 -14.64 29.17 27.87
C LYS A 686 -15.51 28.10 28.55
N THR A 687 -16.70 28.54 28.97
CA THR A 687 -17.70 27.72 29.67
C THR A 687 -18.30 26.64 28.77
N SER A 688 -18.44 26.92 27.47
CA SER A 688 -18.86 25.96 26.45
C SER A 688 -17.69 25.59 25.54
N TRP A 689 -17.58 24.30 25.24
CA TRP A 689 -16.63 23.75 24.27
C TRP A 689 -17.25 23.51 22.89
N GLU A 690 -18.45 24.06 22.66
CA GLU A 690 -19.04 24.11 21.33
C GLU A 690 -18.06 24.73 20.32
N ALA A 691 -17.95 24.11 19.15
CA ALA A 691 -17.06 24.48 18.06
C ALA A 691 -15.57 24.60 18.44
N ILE A 692 -15.12 24.01 19.56
CA ILE A 692 -13.73 24.13 20.03
C ILE A 692 -12.71 23.69 18.96
N LEU A 693 -13.02 22.66 18.17
CA LEU A 693 -12.12 22.16 17.14
C LEU A 693 -11.88 23.19 16.05
N ARG A 694 -12.94 23.88 15.61
CA ARG A 694 -12.85 24.96 14.62
C ARG A 694 -12.14 26.19 15.20
N ARG A 695 -12.34 26.48 16.49
CA ARG A 695 -11.67 27.61 17.17
C ARG A 695 -10.17 27.37 17.35
N LEU A 696 -9.78 26.16 17.74
CA LEU A 696 -8.37 25.79 17.88
C LEU A 696 -7.67 25.55 16.55
N TRP A 697 -8.34 24.96 15.55
CA TRP A 697 -7.80 24.68 14.23
C TRP A 697 -8.64 25.34 13.13
N PRO A 698 -8.48 26.66 12.91
CA PRO A 698 -9.39 27.46 12.09
C PRO A 698 -9.34 27.13 10.60
N LYS A 699 -8.26 26.49 10.12
CA LYS A 699 -8.13 26.05 8.73
C LYS A 699 -8.59 24.62 8.48
N ALA A 700 -9.01 23.89 9.53
CA ALA A 700 -9.53 22.55 9.37
C ALA A 700 -10.77 22.56 8.48
N LYS A 701 -10.85 21.60 7.56
CA LYS A 701 -11.92 21.49 6.56
C LYS A 701 -12.88 20.34 6.85
N CYS A 702 -12.44 19.32 7.58
CA CYS A 702 -13.26 18.18 7.95
C CYS A 702 -12.71 17.46 9.19
N ILE A 703 -13.57 16.62 9.79
CA ILE A 703 -13.22 15.64 10.82
C ILE A 703 -13.35 14.26 10.19
N GLU A 704 -12.26 13.52 10.07
CA GLU A 704 -12.25 12.17 9.54
C GLU A 704 -12.23 11.12 10.65
N ALA A 705 -13.26 10.27 10.68
CA ALA A 705 -13.36 9.14 11.58
C ALA A 705 -14.41 8.13 11.06
N VAL A 706 -14.32 6.87 11.50
CA VAL A 706 -15.46 5.96 11.36
C VAL A 706 -16.60 6.45 12.27
N ILE A 707 -17.71 6.82 11.63
CA ILE A 707 -18.95 7.34 12.25
C ILE A 707 -20.18 6.48 11.90
N THR A 708 -19.98 5.32 11.28
CA THR A 708 -21.04 4.36 10.90
C THR A 708 -21.18 3.26 11.95
N GLY A 709 -22.29 2.51 11.89
CA GLY A 709 -22.59 1.44 12.86
C GLY A 709 -22.68 1.96 14.29
N THR A 710 -22.01 1.28 15.24
CA THR A 710 -21.97 1.70 16.66
C THR A 710 -21.38 3.10 16.86
N MET A 711 -20.52 3.58 15.96
CA MET A 711 -19.92 4.91 16.10
C MET A 711 -20.89 6.05 15.82
N ALA A 712 -22.02 5.78 15.17
CA ALA A 712 -23.02 6.79 14.80
C ALA A 712 -23.61 7.52 16.02
N GLN A 713 -23.60 6.90 17.21
CA GLN A 713 -24.07 7.56 18.43
C GLN A 713 -23.24 8.78 18.84
N TYR A 714 -21.97 8.84 18.41
CA TYR A 714 -21.06 9.93 18.75
C TYR A 714 -21.16 11.12 17.79
N ILE A 715 -21.96 11.00 16.71
CA ILE A 715 -22.16 12.08 15.73
C ILE A 715 -22.60 13.39 16.40
N PRO A 716 -23.62 13.43 17.28
CA PRO A 716 -24.05 14.69 17.90
C PRO A 716 -22.95 15.36 18.72
N LEU A 717 -22.11 14.57 19.40
CA LEU A 717 -21.00 15.09 20.20
C LEU A 717 -19.86 15.62 19.31
N LEU A 718 -19.55 14.92 18.21
CA LEU A 718 -18.60 15.40 17.22
C LEU A 718 -19.08 16.66 16.49
N GLU A 719 -20.37 16.78 16.20
CA GLU A 719 -20.97 17.99 15.63
C GLU A 719 -20.88 19.17 16.61
N PHE A 720 -21.17 18.92 17.89
CA PHE A 720 -21.02 19.90 18.97
C PHE A 720 -19.60 20.45 19.06
N TYR A 721 -18.58 19.59 19.16
CA TYR A 721 -17.18 20.04 19.24
C TYR A 721 -16.64 20.57 17.90
N GLY A 722 -17.14 20.04 16.78
CA GLY A 722 -16.69 20.37 15.42
C GLY A 722 -17.17 21.73 14.92
N GLY A 723 -18.33 22.22 15.39
CA GLY A 723 -18.87 23.51 14.98
C GLY A 723 -19.23 23.57 13.50
N GLY A 724 -19.87 22.52 12.98
CA GLY A 724 -20.28 22.41 11.57
C GLY A 724 -19.17 22.01 10.61
N LEU A 725 -18.05 21.45 11.09
CA LEU A 725 -17.09 20.76 10.22
C LEU A 725 -17.72 19.46 9.68
N PRO A 726 -17.65 19.18 8.37
CA PRO A 726 -18.11 17.91 7.80
C PRO A 726 -17.45 16.71 8.48
N LEU A 727 -18.26 15.71 8.84
CA LEU A 727 -17.78 14.43 9.35
C LEU A 727 -17.62 13.46 8.17
N VAL A 728 -16.40 12.99 7.97
CA VAL A 728 -16.02 12.18 6.81
C VAL A 728 -15.69 10.76 7.26
N SER A 729 -16.36 9.77 6.66
CA SER A 729 -16.00 8.36 6.79
C SER A 729 -15.51 7.81 5.46
N SER A 730 -14.20 7.66 5.31
CA SER A 730 -13.57 7.46 4.00
C SER A 730 -13.48 6.01 3.55
N TRP A 731 -13.40 5.05 4.48
CA TRP A 731 -13.11 3.66 4.16
C TRP A 731 -13.81 2.68 5.10
N TYR A 732 -13.99 1.45 4.62
CA TYR A 732 -14.56 0.30 5.31
C TYR A 732 -13.62 -0.90 5.15
N GLY A 733 -13.25 -1.50 6.28
CA GLY A 733 -12.32 -2.62 6.32
C GLY A 733 -12.25 -3.28 7.70
N SER A 734 -11.58 -4.42 7.73
CA SER A 734 -11.39 -5.28 8.90
C SER A 734 -9.94 -5.78 8.97
N SER A 735 -9.60 -6.52 10.03
CA SER A 735 -8.31 -7.23 10.09
C SER A 735 -8.24 -8.35 9.05
N GLU A 736 -9.38 -8.98 8.74
CA GLU A 736 -9.54 -10.01 7.73
C GLU A 736 -9.34 -9.51 6.31
N CYS A 737 -9.91 -8.35 5.95
CA CYS A 737 -9.81 -7.79 4.61
C CYS A 737 -10.14 -6.28 4.60
N PHE A 738 -9.48 -5.51 3.73
CA PHE A 738 -9.87 -4.14 3.40
C PHE A 738 -10.89 -4.18 2.26
N ILE A 739 -12.04 -3.54 2.42
CA ILE A 739 -13.23 -3.91 1.63
C ILE A 739 -13.64 -2.79 0.67
N GLY A 740 -13.89 -1.58 1.17
CA GLY A 740 -14.51 -0.54 0.35
C GLY A 740 -14.20 0.88 0.76
N ILE A 741 -14.47 1.82 -0.14
CA ILE A 741 -14.24 3.26 0.06
C ILE A 741 -15.53 4.05 -0.13
N ASN A 742 -15.66 5.16 0.59
CA ASN A 742 -16.76 6.08 0.39
C ASN A 742 -16.44 7.03 -0.78
N LEU A 743 -17.12 6.86 -1.90
CA LEU A 743 -16.93 7.70 -3.09
C LEU A 743 -17.56 9.09 -2.97
N ASN A 744 -18.38 9.33 -1.95
CA ASN A 744 -18.97 10.62 -1.62
C ASN A 744 -18.68 11.01 -0.16
N PRO A 745 -17.45 11.47 0.15
CA PRO A 745 -17.00 11.72 1.52
C PRO A 745 -17.75 12.84 2.24
N LEU A 746 -18.44 13.72 1.49
CA LEU A 746 -19.25 14.82 2.02
C LEU A 746 -20.74 14.47 2.17
N SER A 747 -21.13 13.22 1.93
CA SER A 747 -22.47 12.73 2.26
C SER A 747 -22.78 12.96 3.75
N LYS A 748 -24.07 13.09 4.07
CA LYS A 748 -24.48 13.14 5.48
C LYS A 748 -24.04 11.85 6.16
N PRO A 749 -23.68 11.88 7.45
CA PRO A 749 -23.30 10.68 8.19
C PRO A 749 -24.31 9.52 8.11
N SER A 750 -25.61 9.83 7.99
CA SER A 750 -26.69 8.84 7.82
C SER A 750 -26.71 8.16 6.46
N ASP A 751 -26.10 8.77 5.44
CA ASP A 751 -26.20 8.41 4.03
C ASP A 751 -24.87 7.84 3.51
N VAL A 752 -23.92 7.58 4.41
CA VAL A 752 -22.61 7.02 4.08
C VAL A 752 -22.78 5.61 3.50
N SER A 753 -22.31 5.46 2.26
CA SER A 753 -22.22 4.16 1.58
C SER A 753 -20.79 3.90 1.10
N TYR A 754 -20.34 2.67 1.25
CA TYR A 754 -19.01 2.23 0.83
C TYR A 754 -19.11 1.39 -0.45
N THR A 755 -18.39 1.79 -1.49
CA THR A 755 -18.21 1.02 -2.72
C THR A 755 -17.14 -0.03 -2.49
N ILE A 756 -17.45 -1.31 -2.70
CA ILE A 756 -16.47 -2.40 -2.56
C ILE A 756 -15.44 -2.32 -3.68
N ILE A 757 -14.16 -2.51 -3.33
CA ILE A 757 -13.04 -2.55 -4.28
C ILE A 757 -12.79 -4.01 -4.68
N PRO A 758 -13.16 -4.44 -5.91
CA PRO A 758 -13.23 -5.87 -6.27
C PRO A 758 -11.87 -6.59 -6.32
N SER A 759 -10.75 -5.88 -6.30
CA SER A 759 -9.40 -6.45 -6.35
C SER A 759 -8.78 -6.73 -4.97
N MET A 760 -9.50 -6.45 -3.88
CA MET A 760 -9.00 -6.67 -2.51
C MET A 760 -9.21 -8.11 -2.00
N GLY A 761 -10.13 -8.84 -2.61
CA GLY A 761 -10.50 -10.20 -2.24
C GLY A 761 -11.71 -10.65 -3.06
N TYR A 762 -12.05 -11.92 -2.99
CA TYR A 762 -13.28 -12.42 -3.58
C TYR A 762 -14.41 -12.33 -2.56
N PHE A 763 -15.53 -11.70 -2.94
CA PHE A 763 -16.62 -11.32 -2.06
C PHE A 763 -17.92 -12.04 -2.45
N GLU A 764 -18.51 -12.72 -1.48
CA GLU A 764 -19.83 -13.33 -1.58
C GLU A 764 -20.75 -12.77 -0.49
N PHE A 765 -22.07 -12.95 -0.65
CA PHE A 765 -23.07 -12.33 0.21
C PHE A 765 -24.17 -13.33 0.59
N ILE A 766 -24.39 -13.53 1.88
CA ILE A 766 -25.53 -14.33 2.38
C ILE A 766 -26.72 -13.41 2.56
N GLU A 767 -27.86 -13.69 1.92
CA GLU A 767 -29.07 -12.89 2.08
C GLU A 767 -29.64 -12.98 3.52
N VAL A 768 -29.90 -11.83 4.14
CA VAL A 768 -30.46 -11.75 5.49
C VAL A 768 -31.96 -11.43 5.40
N VAL A 769 -32.79 -12.47 5.54
CA VAL A 769 -34.25 -12.30 5.61
C VAL A 769 -34.67 -11.86 7.01
N LYS A 770 -35.33 -10.70 7.10
CA LYS A 770 -35.78 -10.10 8.38
C LYS A 770 -36.98 -10.81 9.00
N ASP A 771 -37.87 -11.38 8.19
CA ASP A 771 -39.04 -12.14 8.67
C ASP A 771 -38.68 -13.60 8.94
N ARG A 772 -38.09 -13.85 10.12
CA ARG A 772 -37.74 -15.20 10.60
C ARG A 772 -38.91 -16.00 11.18
N GLN A 773 -40.17 -15.58 10.99
CA GLN A 773 -41.35 -16.29 11.51
C GLN A 773 -42.07 -17.20 10.49
N GLU A 774 -41.83 -17.07 9.18
CA GLU A 774 -42.56 -17.91 8.18
C GLU A 774 -41.86 -19.21 7.76
N ALA A 775 -40.62 -19.46 8.19
CA ALA A 775 -39.93 -20.70 7.85
C ALA A 775 -40.23 -21.81 8.86
N GLY A 776 -41.45 -22.36 8.80
CA GLY A 776 -41.70 -23.76 9.19
C GLY A 776 -40.86 -24.76 8.37
N HIS A 777 -40.12 -24.28 7.37
CA HIS A 777 -39.00 -24.90 6.68
C HIS A 777 -37.88 -23.87 6.54
N VAL A 778 -36.85 -23.94 7.37
CA VAL A 778 -35.56 -23.29 7.08
C VAL A 778 -35.00 -24.00 5.84
N PRO A 779 -34.74 -23.31 4.71
CA PRO A 779 -34.00 -23.92 3.63
C PRO A 779 -32.67 -24.40 4.21
N ALA A 780 -32.33 -25.68 3.98
CA ALA A 780 -31.14 -26.30 4.58
C ALA A 780 -29.84 -25.55 4.21
N ASP A 781 -29.84 -24.79 3.11
CA ASP A 781 -28.72 -24.01 2.62
C ASP A 781 -29.03 -22.51 2.52
N PRO A 782 -28.14 -21.62 3.01
CA PRO A 782 -28.29 -20.17 2.85
C PRO A 782 -28.15 -19.75 1.39
N VAL A 783 -28.99 -18.80 0.94
CA VAL A 783 -28.85 -18.21 -0.40
C VAL A 783 -27.63 -17.29 -0.42
N VAL A 784 -26.61 -17.70 -1.20
CA VAL A 784 -25.36 -16.95 -1.37
C VAL A 784 -25.26 -16.41 -2.79
N VAL A 785 -24.99 -15.11 -2.91
CA VAL A 785 -24.87 -14.41 -4.20
C VAL A 785 -23.47 -13.82 -4.39
N ASP A 786 -23.04 -13.64 -5.64
CA ASP A 786 -21.80 -12.93 -5.96
C ASP A 786 -21.95 -11.42 -5.77
N LEU A 787 -20.82 -10.71 -5.72
CA LEU A 787 -20.76 -9.25 -5.60
C LEU A 787 -21.67 -8.51 -6.59
N VAL A 788 -21.77 -8.98 -7.84
CA VAL A 788 -22.57 -8.31 -8.89
C VAL A 788 -24.06 -8.66 -8.86
N ASP A 789 -24.45 -9.68 -8.09
CA ASP A 789 -25.82 -10.24 -8.07
C ASP A 789 -26.65 -9.73 -6.88
N VAL A 790 -26.09 -8.83 -6.07
CA VAL A 790 -26.77 -8.24 -4.91
C VAL A 790 -27.91 -7.30 -5.36
N LYS A 791 -28.97 -7.21 -4.56
CA LYS A 791 -30.17 -6.42 -4.88
C LYS A 791 -30.28 -5.17 -4.03
N ILE A 792 -30.58 -4.03 -4.65
CA ILE A 792 -30.81 -2.75 -3.96
C ILE A 792 -31.90 -2.91 -2.90
N GLY A 793 -31.65 -2.41 -1.69
CA GLY A 793 -32.57 -2.46 -0.56
C GLY A 793 -32.50 -3.74 0.28
N HIS A 794 -31.85 -4.79 -0.21
CA HIS A 794 -31.68 -6.04 0.54
C HIS A 794 -30.47 -5.96 1.49
N ASP A 795 -30.56 -6.72 2.59
CA ASP A 795 -29.51 -6.84 3.61
C ASP A 795 -28.76 -8.16 3.40
N TYR A 796 -27.43 -8.10 3.48
CA TYR A 796 -26.55 -9.24 3.27
C TYR A 796 -25.47 -9.32 4.34
N GLU A 797 -25.11 -10.54 4.75
CA GLU A 797 -23.90 -10.80 5.52
C GLU A 797 -22.72 -11.02 4.57
N LEU A 798 -21.60 -10.35 4.83
CA LEU A 798 -20.41 -10.42 3.98
C LEU A 798 -19.58 -11.68 4.24
N LEU A 799 -19.26 -12.38 3.14
CA LEU A 799 -18.26 -13.44 3.07
C LEU A 799 -17.01 -12.95 2.35
N VAL A 800 -15.85 -13.31 2.88
CA VAL A 800 -14.56 -12.94 2.27
C VAL A 800 -13.72 -14.18 1.98
N THR A 801 -13.10 -14.18 0.80
CA THR A 801 -12.01 -15.09 0.44
C THR A 801 -10.78 -14.26 0.10
N THR A 802 -9.67 -14.49 0.80
CA THR A 802 -8.48 -13.62 0.80
C THR A 802 -7.24 -14.33 0.28
N PHE A 803 -6.21 -13.56 -0.08
CA PHE A 803 -4.93 -14.09 -0.51
C PHE A 803 -4.14 -14.75 0.62
N SER A 804 -4.34 -14.32 1.88
CA SER A 804 -3.70 -14.90 3.07
C SER A 804 -4.44 -16.12 3.65
N GLY A 805 -5.26 -16.82 2.86
CA GLY A 805 -5.76 -18.15 3.22
C GLY A 805 -7.06 -18.19 4.04
N LEU A 806 -7.88 -17.13 4.01
CA LEU A 806 -9.26 -17.21 4.46
C LEU A 806 -10.15 -17.57 3.27
N TYR A 807 -11.00 -18.59 3.39
CA TYR A 807 -11.87 -19.07 2.31
C TYR A 807 -13.32 -19.11 2.76
N ARG A 808 -14.22 -18.42 2.04
CA ARG A 808 -15.65 -18.28 2.38
C ARG A 808 -15.89 -17.95 3.86
N TYR A 809 -15.05 -17.08 4.42
CA TYR A 809 -15.06 -16.73 5.83
C TYR A 809 -16.15 -15.70 6.11
N ARG A 810 -17.00 -15.99 7.11
CA ARG A 810 -18.04 -15.09 7.59
C ARG A 810 -17.44 -13.95 8.40
N LEU A 811 -17.54 -12.73 7.87
CA LEU A 811 -17.09 -11.54 8.58
C LEU A 811 -18.03 -11.17 9.74
N GLY A 812 -19.32 -11.49 9.60
CA GLY A 812 -20.37 -11.17 10.58
C GLY A 812 -20.90 -9.73 10.49
N ASP A 813 -20.42 -8.96 9.51
CA ASP A 813 -20.93 -7.62 9.17
C ASP A 813 -22.14 -7.75 8.24
N VAL A 814 -23.21 -7.02 8.53
CA VAL A 814 -24.44 -6.93 7.73
C VAL A 814 -24.45 -5.61 6.97
N LEU A 815 -24.70 -5.69 5.67
CA LEU A 815 -24.58 -4.61 4.71
C LEU A 815 -25.87 -4.49 3.89
N ARG A 816 -26.39 -3.26 3.74
CA ARG A 816 -27.55 -2.98 2.88
C ARG A 816 -27.08 -2.40 1.56
N VAL A 817 -27.53 -2.97 0.44
CA VAL A 817 -27.23 -2.39 -0.88
C VAL A 817 -28.00 -1.09 -1.05
N THR A 818 -27.31 0.00 -1.32
CA THR A 818 -27.89 1.34 -1.51
C THR A 818 -27.86 1.83 -2.95
N GLY A 819 -27.02 1.24 -3.78
CA GLY A 819 -26.83 1.63 -5.17
C GLY A 819 -25.62 0.95 -5.78
N PHE A 820 -25.21 1.44 -6.95
CA PHE A 820 -24.03 0.99 -7.67
C PHE A 820 -23.24 2.20 -8.17
N HIS A 821 -21.91 2.15 -8.06
CA HIS A 821 -21.02 3.02 -8.81
C HIS A 821 -20.42 2.21 -9.95
N ASN A 822 -20.74 2.60 -11.19
CA ASN A 822 -20.55 1.73 -12.36
C ASN A 822 -21.21 0.36 -12.10
N ASN A 823 -20.44 -0.72 -12.10
CA ASN A 823 -20.93 -2.07 -11.82
C ASN A 823 -20.62 -2.53 -10.39
N ALA A 824 -19.97 -1.70 -9.56
CA ALA A 824 -19.61 -2.05 -8.19
C ALA A 824 -20.73 -1.62 -7.21
N PRO A 825 -21.28 -2.55 -6.41
CA PRO A 825 -22.31 -2.22 -5.43
C PRO A 825 -21.78 -1.31 -4.31
N GLN A 826 -22.66 -0.45 -3.83
CA GLN A 826 -22.44 0.45 -2.71
C GLN A 826 -23.27 0.00 -1.51
N PHE A 827 -22.62 -0.15 -0.36
CA PHE A 827 -23.26 -0.68 0.83
C PHE A 827 -23.29 0.33 1.97
N TYR A 828 -24.47 0.45 2.57
CA TYR A 828 -24.64 1.05 3.89
C TYR A 828 -24.30 -0.01 4.95
N PHE A 829 -23.48 0.36 5.92
CA PHE A 829 -23.15 -0.52 7.04
C PHE A 829 -24.29 -0.55 8.05
N VAL A 830 -25.00 -1.68 8.11
CA VAL A 830 -26.18 -1.86 8.98
C VAL A 830 -25.71 -2.14 10.41
N GLY A 831 -24.82 -3.11 10.59
CA GLY A 831 -24.34 -3.52 11.90
C GLY A 831 -23.63 -4.86 11.88
N ARG A 832 -23.40 -5.43 13.06
CA ARG A 832 -22.93 -6.81 13.21
C ARG A 832 -24.07 -7.72 13.61
N GLN A 833 -24.08 -8.95 13.12
CA GLN A 833 -25.08 -9.96 13.47
C GLN A 833 -24.83 -10.55 14.87
N LYS A 834 -24.75 -9.68 15.88
CA LYS A 834 -24.51 -10.03 17.28
C LYS A 834 -25.79 -9.78 18.09
N VAL A 835 -26.34 -10.85 18.66
CA VAL A 835 -27.37 -10.74 19.70
C VAL A 835 -26.69 -10.15 20.94
N VAL A 836 -27.18 -9.00 21.41
CA VAL A 836 -26.59 -8.29 22.56
C VAL A 836 -27.37 -8.54 23.84
N LEU A 837 -28.69 -8.72 23.75
CA LEU A 837 -29.56 -9.01 24.88
C LEU A 837 -30.57 -10.10 24.48
N SER A 838 -30.83 -11.01 25.40
CA SER A 838 -31.81 -12.07 25.19
C SER A 838 -32.42 -12.49 26.53
N ILE A 839 -33.75 -12.49 26.60
CA ILE A 839 -34.51 -13.11 27.69
C ILE A 839 -35.51 -14.05 27.03
N ASP A 840 -35.41 -15.32 27.36
CA ASP A 840 -36.24 -16.39 26.78
C ASP A 840 -36.16 -16.40 25.23
N LEU A 841 -37.26 -16.17 24.52
CA LEU A 841 -37.31 -16.14 23.05
C LEU A 841 -36.93 -14.78 22.45
N SER A 842 -36.83 -13.71 23.25
CA SER A 842 -36.46 -12.39 22.72
C SER A 842 -34.98 -12.35 22.35
N LYS A 843 -34.67 -11.79 21.18
CA LYS A 843 -33.30 -11.62 20.69
C LYS A 843 -33.13 -10.20 20.19
N THR A 844 -32.63 -9.34 21.05
CA THR A 844 -32.31 -7.97 20.65
C THR A 844 -30.91 -7.92 20.04
N TYR A 845 -30.85 -7.48 18.79
CA TYR A 845 -29.61 -7.26 18.08
C TYR A 845 -29.01 -5.88 18.40
N GLU A 846 -27.71 -5.73 18.17
CA GLU A 846 -27.00 -4.49 18.46
C GLU A 846 -27.61 -3.25 17.76
N GLU A 847 -28.06 -3.41 16.52
CA GLU A 847 -28.70 -2.34 15.74
C GLU A 847 -30.03 -1.88 16.37
N ASP A 848 -30.90 -2.81 16.74
CA ASP A 848 -32.20 -2.50 17.36
C ASP A 848 -32.01 -1.74 18.67
N LEU A 849 -31.03 -2.17 19.47
CA LEU A 849 -30.69 -1.50 20.72
C LEU A 849 -30.15 -0.08 20.48
N LEU A 850 -29.25 0.10 19.51
CA LEU A 850 -28.71 1.42 19.15
C LEU A 850 -29.81 2.36 18.66
N LYS A 851 -30.72 1.87 17.81
CA LYS A 851 -31.87 2.63 17.31
C LYS A 851 -32.80 3.03 18.45
N ALA A 852 -33.11 2.09 19.36
CA ALA A 852 -33.95 2.33 20.52
C ALA A 852 -33.36 3.39 21.46
N VAL A 853 -32.06 3.30 21.76
CA VAL A 853 -31.35 4.28 22.58
C VAL A 853 -31.28 5.64 21.89
N LYS A 854 -31.05 5.69 20.57
CA LYS A 854 -31.10 6.94 19.79
C LYS A 854 -32.44 7.63 19.93
N ASN A 855 -33.55 6.92 19.72
CA ASN A 855 -34.90 7.48 19.88
C ASN A 855 -35.14 8.02 21.29
N ALA A 856 -34.73 7.28 22.32
CA ALA A 856 -34.88 7.71 23.71
C ALA A 856 -33.98 8.90 24.07
N SER A 857 -32.78 9.00 23.48
CA SER A 857 -31.84 10.10 23.72
C SER A 857 -32.35 11.46 23.23
N LEU A 858 -33.23 11.49 22.23
CA LEU A 858 -33.86 12.73 21.75
C LEU A 858 -34.71 13.43 22.83
N LEU A 859 -35.24 12.68 23.80
CA LEU A 859 -35.99 13.24 24.93
C LEU A 859 -35.11 14.02 25.93
N LEU A 860 -33.78 13.83 25.85
CA LEU A 860 -32.81 14.53 26.68
C LEU A 860 -32.50 15.94 26.15
N GLU A 861 -32.67 16.18 24.84
CA GLU A 861 -32.28 17.44 24.19
C GLU A 861 -32.96 18.70 24.79
N PRO A 862 -34.27 18.71 25.09
CA PRO A 862 -34.94 19.87 25.69
C PRO A 862 -34.45 20.21 27.11
N HIS A 863 -33.69 19.32 27.73
CA HIS A 863 -33.16 19.45 29.08
C HIS A 863 -31.66 19.79 29.10
N ASP A 864 -31.08 20.14 27.94
CA ASP A 864 -29.64 20.42 27.78
C ASP A 864 -28.72 19.28 28.25
N LEU A 865 -29.23 18.05 28.16
CA LEU A 865 -28.51 16.83 28.49
C LEU A 865 -28.14 16.07 27.22
N MET A 866 -27.01 15.39 27.26
CA MET A 866 -26.51 14.56 26.19
C MET A 866 -26.14 13.18 26.73
N LEU A 867 -26.48 12.14 25.97
CA LEU A 867 -25.97 10.80 26.23
C LEU A 867 -24.51 10.73 25.75
N MET A 868 -23.58 10.53 26.68
CA MET A 868 -22.14 10.48 26.38
C MET A 868 -21.73 9.09 25.91
N ASP A 869 -22.19 8.06 26.62
CA ASP A 869 -22.03 6.66 26.22
C ASP A 869 -23.08 5.78 26.93
N PHE A 870 -23.24 4.54 26.46
CA PHE A 870 -24.10 3.55 27.10
C PHE A 870 -23.62 2.11 26.91
N THR A 871 -24.02 1.24 27.83
CA THR A 871 -23.93 -0.22 27.68
C THR A 871 -25.16 -0.89 28.27
N SER A 872 -25.25 -2.21 28.17
CA SER A 872 -26.40 -2.97 28.66
C SER A 872 -26.01 -4.29 29.30
N ARG A 873 -26.96 -4.90 30.00
CA ARG A 873 -26.91 -6.30 30.40
C ARG A 873 -28.33 -6.86 30.52
N VAL A 874 -28.41 -8.19 30.57
CA VAL A 874 -29.61 -8.89 31.02
C VAL A 874 -29.50 -9.07 32.54
N ASP A 875 -30.54 -8.71 33.28
CA ASP A 875 -30.63 -8.94 34.72
C ASP A 875 -31.65 -10.05 35.00
N LEU A 876 -31.14 -11.18 35.49
CA LEU A 876 -31.92 -12.35 35.89
C LEU A 876 -32.06 -12.47 37.42
N SER A 877 -31.61 -11.46 38.17
CA SER A 877 -31.77 -11.44 39.63
C SER A 877 -33.20 -11.14 40.07
N SER A 878 -34.02 -10.58 39.17
CA SER A 878 -35.45 -10.37 39.34
C SER A 878 -36.25 -11.34 38.47
N LEU A 879 -37.50 -11.64 38.89
CA LEU A 879 -38.42 -12.49 38.14
C LEU A 879 -39.72 -11.72 37.88
N PRO A 880 -40.15 -11.53 36.61
CA PRO A 880 -39.44 -11.88 35.37
C PRO A 880 -38.17 -11.03 35.17
N GLY A 881 -37.12 -11.62 34.58
CA GLY A 881 -35.88 -10.91 34.28
C GLY A 881 -36.09 -9.74 33.31
N HIS A 882 -35.20 -8.76 33.32
CA HIS A 882 -35.35 -7.51 32.55
C HIS A 882 -34.04 -7.01 31.95
N TYR A 883 -34.14 -6.07 31.01
CA TYR A 883 -32.97 -5.39 30.43
C TYR A 883 -32.54 -4.22 31.30
N VAL A 884 -31.24 -4.08 31.50
CA VAL A 884 -30.62 -2.96 32.22
C VAL A 884 -29.70 -2.21 31.27
N LEU A 885 -29.91 -0.91 31.12
CA LEU A 885 -29.05 0.00 30.38
C LEU A 885 -28.30 0.91 31.34
N TYR A 886 -26.99 1.04 31.17
CA TYR A 886 -26.17 2.02 31.91
C TYR A 886 -25.94 3.22 31.02
N TRP A 887 -26.34 4.41 31.47
CA TRP A 887 -26.22 5.66 30.71
C TRP A 887 -25.29 6.63 31.44
N GLU A 888 -24.25 7.12 30.76
CA GLU A 888 -23.46 8.25 31.24
C GLU A 888 -23.96 9.53 30.56
N LEU A 889 -24.41 10.48 31.38
CA LEU A 889 -25.00 11.74 30.91
C LEU A 889 -24.01 12.90 31.05
N GLY A 890 -23.97 13.75 30.03
CA GLY A 890 -23.24 15.01 29.97
C GLY A 890 -24.18 16.20 29.75
N SER A 891 -23.61 17.40 29.71
CA SER A 891 -24.35 18.62 29.40
C SER A 891 -23.51 19.55 28.53
N LYS A 892 -24.18 20.40 27.76
CA LYS A 892 -23.56 21.44 26.92
C LYS A 892 -22.83 22.52 27.72
N PHE A 893 -23.15 22.69 29.00
CA PHE A 893 -22.56 23.72 29.87
C PHE A 893 -21.77 23.12 31.02
N LYS A 894 -20.54 23.60 31.22
CA LYS A 894 -19.74 23.28 32.42
C LYS A 894 -20.52 23.67 33.68
N ASN A 895 -20.63 22.74 34.64
CA ASN A 895 -21.38 22.86 35.91
C ASN A 895 -22.92 22.79 35.84
N ALA A 896 -23.51 22.36 34.72
CA ALA A 896 -24.94 22.07 34.68
C ALA A 896 -25.32 20.89 35.58
N LYS A 897 -26.56 20.89 36.11
CA LYS A 897 -27.09 19.71 36.78
C LYS A 897 -27.31 18.61 35.73
N LEU A 898 -26.50 17.56 35.80
CA LEU A 898 -26.56 16.38 34.91
C LEU A 898 -27.77 15.47 35.15
N TYR A 899 -28.78 15.94 35.87
CA TYR A 899 -29.85 15.11 36.41
C TYR A 899 -31.19 15.62 35.88
N PRO A 900 -31.82 14.90 34.92
CA PRO A 900 -33.15 15.23 34.45
C PRO A 900 -34.21 14.92 35.52
N ASN A 901 -35.41 15.46 35.33
CA ASN A 901 -36.58 15.08 36.13
C ASN A 901 -36.85 13.56 35.98
N SER A 902 -37.20 12.87 37.07
CA SER A 902 -37.45 11.42 37.10
C SER A 902 -38.41 10.97 36.00
N ASN A 903 -39.42 11.79 35.68
CA ASN A 903 -40.41 11.49 34.66
C ASN A 903 -39.79 11.35 33.25
N VAL A 904 -38.73 12.09 32.94
CA VAL A 904 -38.10 12.06 31.60
C VAL A 904 -37.35 10.75 31.39
N LEU A 905 -36.60 10.27 32.39
CA LEU A 905 -35.86 9.01 32.28
C LEU A 905 -36.76 7.78 32.28
N GLU A 906 -37.91 7.85 32.95
CA GLU A 906 -38.94 6.81 32.86
C GLU A 906 -39.58 6.77 31.47
N GLU A 907 -39.80 7.94 30.85
CA GLU A 907 -40.26 8.04 29.46
C GLU A 907 -39.18 7.56 28.48
N CYS A 908 -37.89 7.82 28.76
CA CYS A 908 -36.78 7.23 28.01
C CYS A 908 -36.81 5.70 28.10
N CYS A 909 -37.04 5.12 29.29
CA CYS A 909 -37.18 3.66 29.44
C CYS A 909 -38.29 3.13 28.52
N LEU A 910 -39.48 3.75 28.56
CA LEU A 910 -40.61 3.37 27.72
C LEU A 910 -40.31 3.51 26.22
N THR A 911 -39.67 4.61 25.82
CA THR A 911 -39.31 4.88 24.42
C THR A 911 -38.32 3.84 23.89
N VAL A 912 -37.40 3.35 24.73
CA VAL A 912 -36.56 2.20 24.38
C VAL A 912 -37.44 0.97 24.16
N GLU A 913 -38.32 0.64 25.11
CA GLU A 913 -39.19 -0.55 24.99
C GLU A 913 -40.08 -0.51 23.73
N GLU A 914 -40.65 0.65 23.38
CA GLU A 914 -41.46 0.84 22.17
C GLU A 914 -40.67 0.69 20.88
N SER A 915 -39.36 0.93 20.93
CA SER A 915 -38.47 0.84 19.76
C SER A 915 -37.89 -0.56 19.55
N LEU A 916 -38.09 -1.49 20.49
CA LEU A 916 -37.62 -2.88 20.39
C LEU A 916 -38.59 -3.74 19.56
N ASP A 917 -38.11 -4.93 19.17
CA ASP A 917 -38.84 -5.84 18.29
C ASP A 917 -40.20 -6.31 18.86
N SER A 918 -41.04 -6.87 17.99
CA SER A 918 -42.38 -7.34 18.37
C SER A 918 -42.33 -8.46 19.40
N VAL A 919 -41.26 -9.27 19.42
CA VAL A 919 -41.09 -10.38 20.39
C VAL A 919 -40.84 -9.85 21.79
N TYR A 920 -39.97 -8.84 21.95
CA TYR A 920 -39.74 -8.14 23.21
C TYR A 920 -41.02 -7.47 23.70
N ARG A 921 -41.71 -6.70 22.84
CA ARG A 921 -42.94 -5.99 23.20
C ARG A 921 -44.07 -6.95 23.58
N LYS A 922 -44.20 -8.09 22.88
CA LYS A 922 -45.10 -9.19 23.27
C LYS A 922 -44.72 -9.78 24.63
N GLY A 923 -43.43 -10.06 24.84
CA GLY A 923 -42.88 -10.57 26.09
C GLY A 923 -43.17 -9.67 27.30
N ARG A 924 -43.17 -8.36 27.09
CA ARG A 924 -43.51 -7.32 28.08
C ARG A 924 -45.01 -7.13 28.32
N LYS A 925 -45.81 -7.07 27.27
CA LYS A 925 -47.25 -6.71 27.36
C LYS A 925 -48.16 -7.90 27.57
N ASN A 926 -47.98 -8.97 26.78
CA ASN A 926 -48.89 -10.11 26.72
C ASN A 926 -48.40 -11.28 27.55
N ASP A 927 -47.18 -11.77 27.25
CA ASP A 927 -46.67 -13.02 27.82
C ASP A 927 -46.14 -12.81 29.26
N LYS A 928 -45.83 -11.56 29.63
CA LYS A 928 -45.31 -11.14 30.96
C LYS A 928 -44.06 -11.91 31.41
N ILE A 929 -43.29 -12.42 30.46
CA ILE A 929 -42.03 -13.15 30.67
C ILE A 929 -40.81 -12.21 30.75
N ILE A 930 -40.97 -10.94 30.37
CA ILE A 930 -39.94 -9.90 30.48
C ILE A 930 -40.42 -8.81 31.45
N GLY A 931 -39.57 -8.44 32.41
CA GLY A 931 -39.78 -7.34 33.35
C GLY A 931 -39.53 -5.96 32.73
N PRO A 932 -39.93 -4.86 33.40
CA PRO A 932 -39.74 -3.51 32.90
C PRO A 932 -38.27 -3.15 32.70
N LEU A 933 -37.94 -2.59 31.53
CA LEU A 933 -36.60 -2.10 31.23
C LEU A 933 -36.15 -1.06 32.26
N GLU A 934 -34.89 -1.18 32.68
CA GLU A 934 -34.24 -0.31 33.66
C GLU A 934 -33.15 0.54 32.99
N ILE A 935 -33.16 1.85 33.23
CA ILE A 935 -32.03 2.74 32.95
C ILE A 935 -31.35 3.11 34.26
N LYS A 936 -30.06 2.79 34.36
CA LYS A 936 -29.16 3.16 35.46
C LYS A 936 -28.26 4.29 35.01
N VAL A 937 -28.42 5.47 35.59
CA VAL A 937 -27.54 6.61 35.30
C VAL A 937 -26.25 6.45 36.12
N VAL A 938 -25.11 6.42 35.44
CA VAL A 938 -23.79 6.33 36.07
C VAL A 938 -23.12 7.69 36.18
N LYS A 939 -22.21 7.84 37.15
CA LYS A 939 -21.42 9.07 37.33
C LYS A 939 -20.50 9.33 36.12
N PRO A 940 -20.20 10.59 35.79
CA PRO A 940 -19.22 10.93 34.75
C PRO A 940 -17.87 10.23 34.97
N GLY A 941 -17.26 9.74 33.89
CA GLY A 941 -16.01 8.97 33.90
C GLY A 941 -16.18 7.47 34.20
N ALA A 942 -17.41 6.96 34.31
CA ALA A 942 -17.66 5.54 34.52
C ALA A 942 -17.23 4.70 33.31
N PHE A 943 -17.49 5.21 32.10
CA PHE A 943 -17.07 4.53 30.86
C PHE A 943 -15.55 4.63 30.62
N ASP A 944 -14.89 5.66 31.13
CA ASP A 944 -13.41 5.74 31.12
C ASP A 944 -12.79 4.66 32.02
N GLU A 945 -13.36 4.45 33.22
CA GLU A 945 -12.92 3.38 34.12
C GLU A 945 -13.19 1.98 33.54
N LEU A 946 -14.35 1.81 32.89
CA LEU A 946 -14.68 0.59 32.15
C LEU A 946 -13.68 0.33 31.00
N MET A 947 -13.34 1.37 30.24
CA MET A 947 -12.33 1.28 29.19
C MET A 947 -10.98 0.87 29.79
N ASN A 948 -10.49 1.57 30.83
CA ASN A 948 -9.22 1.29 31.48
C ASN A 948 -9.14 -0.16 32.01
N PHE A 949 -10.24 -0.70 32.52
CA PHE A 949 -10.35 -2.10 32.89
C PHE A 949 -10.08 -3.05 31.72
N PHE A 950 -10.67 -2.81 30.54
CA PHE A 950 -10.40 -3.64 29.36
C PHE A 950 -9.01 -3.41 28.77
N LEU A 951 -8.48 -2.19 28.83
CA LEU A 951 -7.12 -1.86 28.39
C LEU A 951 -6.07 -2.59 29.23
N SER A 952 -6.23 -2.63 30.56
CA SER A 952 -5.35 -3.38 31.46
C SER A 952 -5.31 -4.89 31.17
N ARG A 953 -6.26 -5.39 30.38
CA ARG A 953 -6.40 -6.80 29.99
C ARG A 953 -6.06 -7.06 28.53
N GLY A 954 -5.33 -6.14 27.90
CA GLY A 954 -4.77 -6.31 26.55
C GLY A 954 -5.62 -5.74 25.42
N SER A 955 -6.69 -5.00 25.73
CA SER A 955 -7.42 -4.26 24.68
C SER A 955 -6.59 -3.06 24.19
N SER A 956 -6.67 -2.77 22.89
CA SER A 956 -6.03 -1.61 22.27
C SER A 956 -6.76 -0.30 22.56
N VAL A 957 -6.04 0.78 22.89
CA VAL A 957 -6.60 2.13 23.01
C VAL A 957 -7.16 2.64 21.68
N SER A 958 -6.44 2.42 20.58
CA SER A 958 -6.83 2.93 19.26
C SER A 958 -8.03 2.19 18.66
N GLN A 959 -8.34 0.99 19.15
CA GLN A 959 -9.43 0.17 18.66
C GLN A 959 -10.54 -0.10 19.67
N TYR A 960 -10.43 0.45 20.89
CA TYR A 960 -11.46 0.27 21.90
C TYR A 960 -12.79 0.86 21.45
N LYS A 961 -13.85 0.06 21.59
CA LYS A 961 -15.24 0.45 21.40
C LYS A 961 -15.99 0.01 22.65
N THR A 962 -16.78 0.91 23.24
CA THR A 962 -17.63 0.56 24.36
C THR A 962 -18.52 -0.62 23.99
N PRO A 963 -18.43 -1.77 24.70
CA PRO A 963 -19.26 -2.93 24.40
C PRO A 963 -20.73 -2.58 24.66
N ARG A 964 -21.62 -2.86 23.72
CA ARG A 964 -23.05 -2.53 23.88
C ARG A 964 -23.79 -3.45 24.83
N SER A 965 -23.19 -4.58 25.19
CA SER A 965 -23.65 -5.48 26.25
C SER A 965 -22.45 -6.06 27.00
N VAL A 966 -22.55 -6.16 28.32
CA VAL A 966 -21.50 -6.64 29.22
C VAL A 966 -22.01 -7.82 30.03
N THR A 967 -21.27 -8.93 29.98
CA THR A 967 -21.51 -10.13 30.79
C THR A 967 -20.38 -10.40 31.80
N HIS A 968 -19.23 -9.72 31.66
CA HIS A 968 -18.09 -9.94 32.53
C HIS A 968 -18.33 -9.34 33.91
N GLU A 969 -18.37 -10.18 34.95
CA GLU A 969 -18.64 -9.79 36.35
C GLU A 969 -17.81 -8.60 36.86
N GLY A 970 -16.50 -8.58 36.59
CA GLY A 970 -15.63 -7.46 36.98
C GLY A 970 -16.01 -6.11 36.36
N ALA A 971 -16.46 -6.11 35.09
CA ALA A 971 -16.91 -4.90 34.42
C ALA A 971 -18.29 -4.46 34.93
N LEU A 972 -19.18 -5.42 35.22
CA LEU A 972 -20.48 -5.14 35.85
C LEU A 972 -20.32 -4.54 37.24
N LYS A 973 -19.36 -5.02 38.05
CA LYS A 973 -19.07 -4.44 39.37
C LYS A 973 -18.63 -2.98 39.29
N ILE A 974 -17.78 -2.64 38.31
CA ILE A 974 -17.38 -1.24 38.05
C ILE A 974 -18.62 -0.39 37.75
N LEU A 975 -19.43 -0.82 36.78
CA LEU A 975 -20.65 -0.10 36.39
C LEU A 975 -21.62 0.07 37.57
N GLU A 976 -21.95 -1.00 38.30
CA GLU A 976 -22.84 -0.95 39.47
C GLU A 976 -22.32 -0.03 40.57
N SER A 977 -21.00 -0.01 40.82
CA SER A 977 -20.40 0.88 41.83
C SER A 977 -20.52 2.37 41.48
N LYS A 978 -20.73 2.69 40.20
CA LYS A 978 -20.85 4.05 39.68
C LYS A 978 -22.29 4.48 39.45
N VAL A 979 -23.27 3.61 39.68
CA VAL A 979 -24.70 3.96 39.54
C VAL A 979 -25.07 5.03 40.56
N ALA A 980 -25.59 6.14 40.06
CA ALA A 980 -26.12 7.23 40.87
C ALA A 980 -27.64 7.10 41.05
N TYR A 981 -28.36 6.72 39.99
CA TYR A 981 -29.83 6.65 39.98
C TYR A 981 -30.31 5.48 39.12
N LYS A 982 -31.52 5.01 39.41
CA LYS A 982 -32.18 3.89 38.73
C LYS A 982 -33.61 4.28 38.37
N PHE A 983 -34.01 4.00 37.14
CA PHE A 983 -35.34 4.30 36.62
C PHE A 983 -35.87 3.08 35.90
N LEU A 984 -37.16 2.82 36.05
CA LEU A 984 -37.86 1.71 35.41
C LEU A 984 -38.94 2.24 34.48
N SER A 985 -39.20 1.54 33.39
CA SER A 985 -40.37 1.78 32.56
C SER A 985 -41.65 1.63 33.39
N ARG A 986 -42.46 2.71 33.48
CA ARG A 986 -43.71 2.73 34.26
C ARG A 986 -44.91 2.15 33.51
N LYS A 987 -44.80 1.97 32.19
CA LYS A 987 -45.86 1.46 31.31
C LYS A 987 -45.31 0.27 30.51
N SER A 988 -46.21 -0.59 30.03
CA SER A 988 -45.82 -1.61 29.05
C SER A 988 -45.83 -1.00 27.65
N PRO A 989 -44.91 -1.42 26.75
CA PRO A 989 -44.91 -0.96 25.37
C PRO A 989 -46.19 -1.40 24.63
N SER A 990 -46.53 -0.67 23.58
CA SER A 990 -47.59 -1.02 22.65
C SER A 990 -47.26 -2.33 21.92
N TRP A 991 -48.29 -3.15 21.71
CA TRP A 991 -48.19 -4.41 20.99
C TRP A 991 -49.62 -4.89 20.68
N GLU A 992 -49.89 -5.21 19.43
CA GLU A 992 -51.17 -5.75 18.97
C GLU A 992 -51.03 -7.12 18.29
N LEU A 993 -52.11 -7.93 18.34
CA LEU A 993 -52.11 -9.31 17.84
C LEU A 993 -51.80 -9.39 16.33
N HIS A 994 -52.14 -8.34 15.57
CA HIS A 994 -51.93 -8.27 14.13
C HIS A 994 -50.48 -7.92 13.74
N GLU A 995 -49.65 -7.44 14.68
CA GLU A 995 -48.22 -7.20 14.46
C GLU A 995 -47.41 -8.50 14.30
N LEU A 996 -48.04 -9.66 14.52
CA LEU A 996 -47.53 -10.98 14.09
C LEU A 996 -47.67 -11.19 12.56
N HIS A 997 -48.49 -10.37 11.88
CA HIS A 997 -48.87 -10.56 10.47
C HIS A 997 -48.74 -9.28 9.62
N SER A 998 -48.37 -8.12 10.18
CA SER A 998 -48.39 -6.82 9.50
C SER A 998 -47.02 -6.28 9.09
N SER A 999 -46.17 -7.15 8.54
CA SER A 999 -45.07 -6.80 7.63
C SER A 999 -45.30 -7.42 6.24
N ARG A 1000 -46.57 -7.52 5.82
CA ARG A 1000 -46.95 -7.92 4.45
C ARG A 1000 -46.64 -6.85 3.42
#